data_AF-A0A1D6JTZ6-F1
#
_entry.id   AF-A0A1D6JTZ6-F1
#
_cell.length_a   1.000
_cell.length_b   1.000
_cell.length_c   1.000
_cell.angle_alpha   90.00
_cell.angle_beta   90.00
_cell.angle_gamma   90.00
#
_symmetry.space_group_name_H-M   'P 1'
#
loop_
_entity.id
_entity.type
_entity.pdbx_description
1 polymer ?
#
loop_
_entity_poly.entity_id
_entity_poly.type
_entity_poly.pdbx_seq_one_letter_code
_entity_poly.pdbx_strand_id
1 'polypeptide(L)'
;MSDSSATAMSSLLAVQKDSAAQLSLPSTFGTASRTSRALRETVSALPVEGRMLCASDVLPLPDAAYMMQSLYADVECFTCFRKPSEKACIKLWAKGDLPTQHILPRRRVVVFNTMGLMELIFNRPVDILRKLFDGNTLRSQIEEFFNRFGAGEAAAMCLMLAAKLLYAEDSLISNAVSEKAAEAFEDPGLVGMPQINGTTALSNTRTQAGGFSMGQVVQEAEPLFSGAYEGLCLCSSRLLYPIWELPIMSIRGPSGNNKREDGVIVCRLSAGAMKILESKIHSLETFLRSRRNKRRGLYGYVAGLGDSGSILYKTGPIIGPGGHSNGRSPYNSQIRDMNPVDKSARYYVRKGEHIAAARMLLILAERQCSNSEEAPALDKRYEYLRDAVLQAKSAGIAADLSKNPVDSSTVDLLEGKLVVLRFQIQIKEELELMVARLENIPSSSELPNVPFPRDNILANAETAKAAKDKAKELSLNLKSITQLYNDYAVPFDLWEVCLEMLSFANYSGDADSKIVREVWARLLDQALTKGGVAEACSVVKRVGSKLDPADGACLPLDIICLHLEKAAVDRLSSGEELVGDDDVARALLGACKGLPGPVLSVYDHLLSNGAIIPSLNLKLRLLRSVLAILREWGISVIAHRLGTTSAGASFFLDGTFSLNQTGTANQGARDKIISLANRYMTEVRRLNLPQNQTENVYRGFRELEEKLLSSY
;
A
#
# COMPACT_ATOMS: atom_id res chain seq x y z
N MET A 1 -81.18 34.94 -5.53
CA MET A 1 -81.18 33.74 -4.68
C MET A 1 -79.79 33.17 -4.74
N SER A 2 -79.08 33.35 -3.63
CA SER A 2 -77.90 32.67 -3.12
C SER A 2 -77.24 31.64 -4.02
N ASP A 3 -76.00 31.91 -4.43
CA ASP A 3 -74.92 30.92 -4.33
C ASP A 3 -73.60 31.68 -4.11
N SER A 4 -73.34 31.93 -2.84
CA SER A 4 -72.03 32.19 -2.29
C SER A 4 -71.13 30.98 -2.54
N SER A 5 -70.54 30.87 -3.74
CA SER A 5 -69.42 29.95 -3.95
C SER A 5 -68.15 30.66 -3.48
N ALA A 6 -67.53 30.11 -2.43
CA ALA A 6 -66.26 30.56 -1.87
C ALA A 6 -65.26 31.01 -2.94
N THR A 7 -64.47 32.04 -2.64
CA THR A 7 -63.28 32.44 -3.39
C THR A 7 -62.48 31.21 -3.80
N ALA A 8 -62.71 30.73 -5.02
CA ALA A 8 -62.09 29.50 -5.53
C ALA A 8 -60.63 29.80 -5.82
N MET A 9 -59.80 29.73 -4.78
CA MET A 9 -58.35 29.78 -4.90
C MET A 9 -57.92 28.56 -5.71
N SER A 10 -57.46 28.80 -6.94
CA SER A 10 -56.78 27.75 -7.70
C SER A 10 -55.39 27.51 -7.10
N SER A 11 -54.98 26.25 -6.96
CA SER A 11 -53.62 25.91 -6.56
C SER A 11 -52.84 25.35 -7.75
N LEU A 12 -51.60 25.81 -7.92
CA LEU A 12 -50.66 25.25 -8.88
C LEU A 12 -49.89 24.15 -8.17
N LEU A 13 -49.98 22.91 -8.68
CA LEU A 13 -49.22 21.78 -8.16
C LEU A 13 -47.86 21.75 -8.85
N ALA A 14 -46.81 22.07 -8.10
CA ALA A 14 -45.43 21.89 -8.54
C ALA A 14 -44.94 20.53 -8.03
N VAL A 15 -44.71 19.61 -8.97
CA VAL A 15 -44.13 18.29 -8.71
C VAL A 15 -42.62 18.39 -8.89
N GLN A 16 -41.87 18.18 -7.81
CA GLN A 16 -40.42 18.16 -7.82
C GLN A 16 -39.93 16.73 -7.61
N LYS A 17 -38.93 16.32 -8.39
CA LYS A 17 -38.23 15.04 -8.16
C LYS A 17 -37.19 15.25 -7.07
N ASP A 18 -37.44 14.66 -5.91
CA ASP A 18 -36.57 14.83 -4.75
C ASP A 18 -35.28 14.03 -4.97
N SER A 19 -34.20 14.71 -5.34
CA SER A 19 -32.91 14.10 -5.64
C SER A 19 -32.03 13.91 -4.39
N ALA A 20 -32.39 14.54 -3.26
CA ALA A 20 -31.58 14.62 -2.05
C ALA A 20 -31.72 13.40 -1.11
N ALA A 21 -32.69 12.50 -1.33
CA ALA A 21 -32.99 11.39 -0.41
C ALA A 21 -32.15 10.10 -0.62
N GLN A 22 -31.04 10.15 -1.37
CA GLN A 22 -30.24 8.95 -1.69
C GLN A 22 -29.10 8.61 -0.70
N LEU A 23 -29.05 9.23 0.48
CA LEU A 23 -27.95 9.03 1.44
C LEU A 23 -28.41 8.32 2.72
N SER A 24 -28.76 7.03 2.63
CA SER A 24 -28.77 6.14 3.81
C SER A 24 -28.87 4.66 3.45
N LEU A 25 -27.77 4.04 3.03
CA LEU A 25 -27.48 2.64 3.38
C LEU A 25 -25.95 2.39 3.35
N PRO A 26 -25.41 1.59 4.29
CA PRO A 26 -23.99 1.31 4.35
C PRO A 26 -23.56 0.49 3.12
N SER A 27 -22.42 0.84 2.55
CA SER A 27 -21.79 0.16 1.44
C SER A 27 -21.38 -1.26 1.83
N THR A 28 -22.17 -2.23 1.44
CA THR A 28 -21.69 -3.61 1.26
C THR A 28 -22.32 -4.13 -0.03
N PHE A 29 -21.49 -4.82 -0.81
CA PHE A 29 -21.76 -5.50 -2.08
C PHE A 29 -21.45 -4.74 -3.38
N GLY A 30 -20.41 -5.25 -4.04
CA GLY A 30 -20.14 -5.07 -5.45
C GLY A 30 -21.14 -5.80 -6.34
N THR A 31 -20.90 -5.65 -7.64
CA THR A 31 -21.76 -5.98 -8.80
C THR A 31 -22.85 -4.94 -9.06
N ALA A 32 -22.55 -4.07 -10.02
CA ALA A 32 -23.46 -3.09 -10.60
C ALA A 32 -24.60 -3.80 -11.34
N SER A 33 -25.67 -4.13 -10.62
CA SER A 33 -26.99 -4.33 -11.19
C SER A 33 -27.73 -3.00 -11.16
N ARG A 34 -28.16 -2.53 -12.34
CA ARG A 34 -29.03 -1.37 -12.53
C ARG A 34 -30.38 -1.63 -11.84
N THR A 35 -30.44 -1.42 -10.54
CA THR A 35 -31.69 -1.44 -9.78
C THR A 35 -32.30 -0.04 -9.83
N SER A 36 -33.40 0.08 -10.56
CA SER A 36 -34.25 1.27 -10.60
C SER A 36 -34.80 1.55 -9.19
N ARG A 37 -34.13 2.42 -8.44
CA ARG A 37 -34.53 2.84 -7.09
C ARG A 37 -35.64 3.90 -7.19
N ALA A 38 -36.67 3.77 -6.34
CA ALA A 38 -37.90 4.54 -6.41
C ALA A 38 -37.66 6.06 -6.24
N LEU A 39 -38.13 6.84 -7.22
CA LEU A 39 -38.12 8.29 -7.21
C LEU A 39 -39.19 8.79 -6.23
N ARG A 40 -38.84 9.65 -5.27
CA ARG A 40 -39.83 10.35 -4.44
C ARG A 40 -40.20 11.64 -5.15
N GLU A 41 -41.46 11.76 -5.53
CA GLU A 41 -42.02 13.00 -6.08
C GLU A 41 -42.66 13.80 -4.94
N THR A 42 -42.17 15.01 -4.69
CA THR A 42 -42.76 15.94 -3.74
C THR A 42 -43.72 16.85 -4.49
N VAL A 43 -45.00 16.80 -4.12
CA VAL A 43 -46.03 17.68 -4.69
C VAL A 43 -46.22 18.85 -3.74
N SER A 44 -45.87 20.05 -4.20
CA SER A 44 -46.13 21.29 -3.46
C SER A 44 -47.28 22.03 -4.12
N ALA A 45 -48.26 22.47 -3.33
CA ALA A 45 -49.38 23.27 -3.80
C ALA A 45 -49.07 24.75 -3.55
N LEU A 46 -48.89 25.52 -4.62
CA LEU A 46 -48.73 26.96 -4.55
C LEU A 46 -50.11 27.61 -4.71
N PRO A 47 -50.64 28.33 -3.70
CA PRO A 47 -51.92 29.02 -3.85
C PRO A 47 -51.77 30.16 -4.86
N VAL A 48 -52.70 30.24 -5.82
CA VAL A 48 -52.80 31.35 -6.78
C VAL A 48 -54.01 32.19 -6.39
N GLU A 49 -53.80 33.51 -6.26
CA GLU A 49 -54.90 34.44 -6.01
C GLU A 49 -55.85 34.50 -7.21
N GLY A 50 -57.14 34.31 -6.97
CA GLY A 50 -58.15 34.23 -8.03
C GLY A 50 -58.20 32.87 -8.74
N ARG A 51 -58.99 32.80 -9.82
CA ARG A 51 -59.17 31.57 -10.61
C ARG A 51 -58.18 31.57 -11.79
N MET A 52 -57.35 30.54 -11.88
CA MET A 52 -56.43 30.33 -13.00
C MET A 52 -57.20 30.03 -14.30
N LEU A 53 -56.87 30.76 -15.38
CA LEU A 53 -57.44 30.60 -16.73
C LEU A 53 -56.48 29.84 -17.64
N CYS A 54 -55.20 30.23 -17.66
CA CYS A 54 -54.14 29.50 -18.37
C CYS A 54 -52.77 29.70 -17.70
N ALA A 55 -51.84 28.79 -17.96
CA ALA A 55 -50.45 28.90 -17.52
C ALA A 55 -49.52 28.47 -18.66
N SER A 56 -48.40 29.18 -18.84
CA SER A 56 -47.38 28.87 -19.84
C SER A 56 -45.98 29.04 -19.28
N ASP A 57 -45.08 28.12 -19.62
CA ASP A 57 -43.64 28.27 -19.35
C ASP A 57 -43.05 29.40 -20.20
N VAL A 58 -42.21 30.24 -19.59
CA VAL A 58 -41.38 31.22 -20.30
C VAL A 58 -40.10 30.51 -20.72
N LEU A 59 -39.90 30.41 -22.02
CA LEU A 59 -38.75 29.73 -22.61
C LEU A 59 -37.57 30.69 -22.75
N PRO A 60 -36.32 30.18 -22.69
CA PRO A 60 -35.14 31.00 -22.94
C PRO A 60 -35.14 31.53 -24.38
N LEU A 61 -34.38 32.61 -24.60
CA LEU A 61 -34.23 33.25 -25.90
C LEU A 61 -33.88 32.20 -26.99
N PRO A 62 -34.42 32.30 -28.22
CA PRO A 62 -34.26 31.25 -29.24
C PRO A 62 -32.82 30.82 -29.52
N ASP A 63 -31.88 31.78 -29.51
CA ASP A 63 -30.45 31.52 -29.71
C ASP A 63 -29.86 30.65 -28.58
N ALA A 64 -30.28 30.91 -27.34
CA ALA A 64 -29.85 30.13 -26.20
C ALA A 64 -30.49 28.74 -26.17
N ALA A 65 -31.78 28.65 -26.52
CA ALA A 65 -32.48 27.37 -26.64
C ALA A 65 -31.81 26.47 -27.71
N TYR A 66 -31.37 27.06 -28.83
CA TYR A 66 -30.61 26.34 -29.87
C TYR A 66 -29.26 25.82 -29.36
N MET A 67 -28.55 26.64 -28.58
CA MET A 67 -27.25 26.27 -28.01
C MET A 67 -27.38 25.16 -26.95
N MET A 68 -28.41 25.23 -26.11
CA MET A 68 -28.74 24.17 -25.15
C MET A 68 -29.15 22.87 -25.84
N GLN A 69 -29.93 22.97 -26.93
CA GLN A 69 -30.31 21.83 -27.74
C GLN A 69 -29.08 21.18 -28.39
N SER A 70 -28.15 21.97 -28.92
CA SER A 70 -26.90 21.49 -29.51
C SER A 70 -25.99 20.80 -28.49
N LEU A 71 -25.95 21.27 -27.23
CA LEU A 71 -25.13 20.68 -26.16
C LEU A 71 -25.78 19.45 -25.51
N TYR A 72 -27.08 19.49 -25.20
CA TYR A 72 -27.70 18.55 -24.26
C TYR A 72 -28.91 17.76 -24.79
N ALA A 73 -29.32 17.94 -26.06
CA ALA A 73 -30.38 17.12 -26.62
C ALA A 73 -29.90 15.67 -26.87
N ASP A 74 -30.62 14.70 -26.28
CA ASP A 74 -30.41 13.27 -26.49
C ASP A 74 -30.57 12.89 -27.97
N VAL A 75 -29.89 11.82 -28.37
CA VAL A 75 -29.88 11.23 -29.73
C VAL A 75 -31.30 10.99 -30.29
N GLU A 76 -32.29 10.74 -29.42
CA GLU A 76 -33.70 10.56 -29.81
C GLU A 76 -34.41 11.84 -30.29
N CYS A 77 -33.86 13.04 -30.01
CA CYS A 77 -34.38 14.29 -30.57
C CYS A 77 -33.87 14.56 -32.00
N PHE A 78 -32.82 13.87 -32.46
CA PHE A 78 -32.29 14.02 -33.80
C PHE A 78 -32.99 13.14 -34.84
N THR A 79 -33.55 12.00 -34.42
CA THR A 79 -34.22 11.05 -35.32
C THR A 79 -35.68 11.40 -35.63
N CYS A 80 -36.24 12.40 -34.95
CA CYS A 80 -37.63 12.81 -35.11
C CYS A 80 -37.69 14.28 -35.54
N PHE A 81 -37.95 14.50 -36.84
CA PHE A 81 -38.32 15.75 -37.51
C PHE A 81 -38.47 16.97 -36.58
N ARG A 82 -37.54 17.94 -36.71
CA ARG A 82 -37.64 19.36 -36.32
C ARG A 82 -38.66 19.63 -35.20
N LYS A 83 -38.47 19.02 -34.03
CA LYS A 83 -39.25 19.41 -32.83
C LYS A 83 -38.79 20.81 -32.40
N PRO A 84 -39.72 21.72 -32.06
CA PRO A 84 -39.36 23.08 -31.65
C PRO A 84 -38.42 23.03 -30.43
N SER A 85 -37.40 23.90 -30.42
CA SER A 85 -36.41 24.06 -29.34
C SER A 85 -37.06 24.16 -27.94
N GLU A 86 -38.29 24.68 -27.91
CA GLU A 86 -39.21 24.74 -26.79
C GLU A 86 -39.40 23.40 -26.05
N LYS A 87 -39.56 22.29 -26.79
CA LYS A 87 -39.73 20.95 -26.19
C LYS A 87 -38.43 20.40 -25.60
N ALA A 88 -37.26 20.91 -26.00
CA ALA A 88 -35.97 20.48 -25.48
C ALA A 88 -35.71 21.06 -24.08
N CYS A 89 -36.01 22.34 -23.86
CA CYS A 89 -35.88 22.98 -22.54
C CYS A 89 -36.76 22.31 -21.48
N ILE A 90 -38.02 22.00 -21.84
CA ILE A 90 -38.96 21.29 -20.96
C ILE A 90 -38.45 19.89 -20.60
N LYS A 91 -37.88 19.16 -21.57
CA LYS A 91 -37.25 17.85 -21.32
C LYS A 91 -36.03 17.95 -20.40
N LEU A 92 -35.23 19.00 -20.54
CA LEU A 92 -34.07 19.20 -19.68
C LEU A 92 -34.51 19.53 -18.25
N TRP A 93 -35.52 20.40 -18.04
CA TRP A 93 -36.10 20.62 -16.71
C TRP A 93 -36.64 19.33 -16.08
N ALA A 94 -37.16 18.39 -16.89
CA ALA A 94 -37.63 17.09 -16.40
C ALA A 94 -36.51 16.12 -15.93
N LYS A 95 -35.23 16.40 -16.28
CA LYS A 95 -34.05 15.64 -15.81
C LYS A 95 -33.65 15.99 -14.35
N GLY A 96 -34.26 17.02 -13.77
CA GLY A 96 -34.04 17.45 -12.38
C GLY A 96 -33.25 18.75 -12.25
N ASP A 97 -33.44 19.43 -11.11
CA ASP A 97 -32.90 20.78 -10.90
C ASP A 97 -31.40 20.78 -10.63
N LEU A 98 -30.87 19.80 -9.88
CA LEU A 98 -29.46 19.75 -9.49
C LEU A 98 -28.45 19.63 -10.66
N PRO A 99 -28.65 18.73 -11.65
CA PRO A 99 -27.72 18.58 -12.77
C PRO A 99 -27.87 19.66 -13.84
N THR A 100 -28.97 20.44 -13.84
CA THR A 100 -29.26 21.42 -14.92
C THR A 100 -28.96 22.87 -14.54
N GLN A 101 -28.43 23.12 -13.33
CA GLN A 101 -28.23 24.47 -12.78
C GLN A 101 -27.28 25.34 -13.61
N HIS A 102 -26.23 24.75 -14.18
CA HIS A 102 -25.27 25.45 -15.03
C HIS A 102 -25.75 25.61 -16.48
N ILE A 103 -26.87 24.97 -16.86
CA ILE A 103 -27.37 24.90 -18.23
C ILE A 103 -28.54 25.86 -18.42
N LEU A 104 -29.55 25.74 -17.57
CA LEU A 104 -30.83 26.43 -17.75
C LEU A 104 -30.96 27.62 -16.81
N PRO A 105 -31.58 28.73 -17.24
CA PRO A 105 -31.95 29.82 -16.35
C PRO A 105 -33.04 29.38 -15.36
N ARG A 106 -33.38 30.26 -14.41
CA ARG A 106 -34.54 30.08 -13.53
C ARG A 106 -35.79 29.84 -14.36
N ARG A 107 -36.51 28.75 -14.06
CA ARG A 107 -37.78 28.45 -14.72
C ARG A 107 -38.80 29.51 -14.33
N ARG A 108 -39.45 30.12 -15.32
CA ARG A 108 -40.53 31.09 -15.09
C ARG A 108 -41.81 30.59 -15.73
N VAL A 109 -42.92 30.75 -15.03
CA VAL A 109 -44.25 30.37 -15.49
C VAL A 109 -45.13 31.59 -15.40
N VAL A 110 -45.75 31.97 -16.49
CA VAL A 110 -46.73 33.05 -16.51
C VAL A 110 -48.11 32.42 -16.37
N VAL A 111 -48.81 32.81 -15.31
CA VAL A 111 -50.16 32.36 -14.99
C VAL A 111 -51.11 33.52 -15.23
N PHE A 112 -52.08 33.33 -16.12
CA PHE A 112 -53.18 34.25 -16.32
C PHE A 112 -54.33 33.84 -15.39
N ASN A 113 -54.64 34.68 -14.41
CA ASN A 113 -55.75 34.48 -13.49
C ASN A 113 -56.83 35.57 -13.71
N THR A 114 -57.95 35.44 -13.01
CA THR A 114 -59.04 36.44 -13.06
C THR A 114 -58.65 37.83 -12.55
N MET A 115 -57.49 37.97 -11.88
CA MET A 115 -57.00 39.22 -11.31
C MET A 115 -55.89 39.89 -12.15
N GLY A 116 -55.33 39.20 -13.15
CA GLY A 116 -54.28 39.69 -14.01
C GLY A 116 -53.25 38.64 -14.43
N LEU A 117 -52.06 39.12 -14.76
CA LEU A 117 -50.92 38.30 -15.14
C LEU A 117 -49.99 38.14 -13.94
N MET A 118 -49.72 36.90 -13.53
CA MET A 118 -48.79 36.58 -12.45
C MET A 118 -47.58 35.81 -13.00
N GLU A 119 -46.37 36.33 -12.78
CA GLU A 119 -45.12 35.63 -13.12
C GLU A 119 -44.61 34.86 -11.89
N LEU A 120 -44.53 33.54 -12.00
CA LEU A 120 -43.94 32.65 -11.00
C LEU A 120 -42.50 32.32 -11.39
N ILE A 121 -41.55 32.61 -10.51
CA ILE A 121 -40.13 32.34 -10.73
C ILE A 121 -39.64 31.28 -9.74
N PHE A 122 -39.23 30.14 -10.26
CA PHE A 122 -38.65 29.06 -9.48
C PHE A 122 -37.14 29.28 -9.32
N ASN A 123 -36.69 29.52 -8.09
CA ASN A 123 -35.26 29.68 -7.79
C ASN A 123 -34.58 28.31 -7.75
N ARG A 124 -33.43 28.18 -8.42
CA ARG A 124 -32.61 26.96 -8.34
C ARG A 124 -31.88 26.91 -6.99
N PRO A 125 -31.43 25.73 -6.54
CA PRO A 125 -30.61 25.62 -5.33
C PRO A 125 -29.37 26.54 -5.32
N VAL A 126 -28.69 26.69 -6.47
CA VAL A 126 -27.56 27.62 -6.61
C VAL A 126 -27.95 29.10 -6.47
N ASP A 127 -29.20 29.46 -6.80
CA ASP A 127 -29.70 30.82 -6.61
C ASP A 127 -30.04 31.11 -5.15
N ILE A 128 -30.50 30.09 -4.41
CA ILE A 128 -30.70 30.16 -2.97
C ILE A 128 -29.34 30.33 -2.30
N LEU A 129 -28.36 29.52 -2.67
CA LEU A 129 -26.98 29.63 -2.17
C LEU A 129 -26.35 30.98 -2.49
N ARG A 130 -26.57 31.50 -3.72
CA ARG A 130 -26.15 32.85 -4.10
C ARG A 130 -26.75 33.91 -3.18
N LYS A 131 -28.07 33.84 -2.90
CA LYS A 131 -28.74 34.77 -1.98
C LYS A 131 -28.19 34.68 -0.56
N LEU A 132 -27.81 33.48 -0.10
CA LEU A 132 -27.15 33.31 1.19
C LEU A 132 -25.81 34.06 1.20
N PHE A 133 -24.99 33.93 0.16
CA PHE A 133 -23.71 34.66 0.08
C PHE A 133 -23.85 36.18 -0.15
N ASP A 134 -24.88 36.63 -0.88
CA ASP A 134 -25.21 38.05 -1.06
C ASP A 134 -25.64 38.70 0.27
N GLY A 135 -26.29 37.93 1.17
CA GLY A 135 -26.68 38.37 2.49
C GLY A 135 -25.54 38.41 3.52
N ASN A 136 -25.79 39.07 4.65
CA ASN A 136 -24.96 38.94 5.86
C ASN A 136 -25.42 37.71 6.68
N THR A 137 -25.38 36.53 6.06
CA THR A 137 -25.92 35.30 6.66
C THR A 137 -24.97 34.69 7.67
N LEU A 138 -25.52 34.15 8.76
CA LEU A 138 -24.77 33.36 9.73
C LEU A 138 -24.29 32.05 9.10
N ARG A 139 -23.09 31.61 9.51
CA ARG A 139 -22.48 30.34 9.11
C ARG A 139 -23.41 29.13 9.28
N SER A 140 -24.24 29.12 10.31
CA SER A 140 -25.20 28.04 10.60
C SER A 140 -26.21 27.81 9.47
N GLN A 141 -26.64 28.85 8.75
CA GLN A 141 -27.55 28.70 7.60
C GLN A 141 -26.87 28.06 6.40
N ILE A 142 -25.55 28.30 6.25
CA ILE A 142 -24.74 27.66 5.22
C ILE A 142 -24.52 26.19 5.60
N GLU A 143 -24.21 25.88 6.86
CA GLU A 143 -24.10 24.50 7.36
C GLU A 143 -25.42 23.73 7.19
N GLU A 144 -26.56 24.33 7.50
CA GLU A 144 -27.88 23.73 7.26
C GLU A 144 -28.13 23.44 5.77
N PHE A 145 -27.71 24.35 4.90
CA PHE A 145 -27.78 24.15 3.45
C PHE A 145 -26.91 22.96 3.00
N PHE A 146 -25.67 22.87 3.49
CA PHE A 146 -24.74 21.76 3.20
C PHE A 146 -25.28 20.42 3.74
N ASN A 147 -25.91 20.42 4.91
CA ASN A 147 -26.55 19.22 5.47
C ASN A 147 -27.77 18.78 4.65
N ARG A 148 -28.54 19.72 4.09
CA ARG A 148 -29.76 19.42 3.32
C ARG A 148 -29.48 18.88 1.93
N PHE A 149 -28.47 19.40 1.23
CA PHE A 149 -28.12 18.98 -0.13
C PHE A 149 -26.97 17.96 -0.20
N GLY A 150 -26.20 17.81 0.88
CA GLY A 150 -24.98 17.02 0.92
C GLY A 150 -23.73 17.84 0.58
N ALA A 151 -22.60 17.47 1.19
CA ALA A 151 -21.34 18.20 1.04
C ALA A 151 -20.83 18.24 -0.41
N GLY A 152 -20.98 17.14 -1.17
CA GLY A 152 -20.59 17.07 -2.58
C GLY A 152 -21.38 18.01 -3.49
N GLU A 153 -22.71 17.98 -3.39
CA GLU A 153 -23.59 18.82 -4.21
C GLU A 153 -23.47 20.30 -3.84
N ALA A 154 -23.39 20.62 -2.55
CA ALA A 154 -23.16 21.98 -2.08
C ALA A 154 -21.80 22.51 -2.53
N ALA A 155 -20.74 21.69 -2.46
CA ALA A 155 -19.42 22.04 -2.99
C ALA A 155 -19.44 22.26 -4.51
N ALA A 156 -20.19 21.45 -5.27
CA ALA A 156 -20.37 21.65 -6.72
C ALA A 156 -21.07 22.99 -7.02
N MET A 157 -22.10 23.35 -6.26
CA MET A 157 -22.78 24.65 -6.39
C MET A 157 -21.86 25.83 -6.03
N CYS A 158 -21.02 25.68 -5.00
CA CYS A 158 -19.98 26.67 -4.68
C CYS A 158 -18.99 26.85 -5.84
N LEU A 159 -18.55 25.77 -6.49
CA LEU A 159 -17.68 25.85 -7.67
C LEU A 159 -18.37 26.55 -8.85
N MET A 160 -19.67 26.29 -9.07
CA MET A 160 -20.43 26.96 -10.13
C MET A 160 -20.51 28.48 -9.91
N LEU A 161 -20.63 28.94 -8.67
CA LEU A 161 -20.62 30.36 -8.32
C LEU A 161 -19.20 30.96 -8.40
N ALA A 162 -18.21 30.26 -7.85
CA ALA A 162 -16.83 30.74 -7.76
C ALA A 162 -16.15 30.83 -9.13
N ALA A 163 -16.44 29.89 -10.04
CA ALA A 163 -15.95 29.89 -11.42
C ALA A 163 -16.95 30.51 -12.41
N LYS A 164 -18.03 31.14 -11.93
CA LYS A 164 -19.05 31.84 -12.74
C LYS A 164 -19.58 31.00 -13.91
N LEU A 165 -19.90 29.73 -13.65
CA LEU A 165 -20.29 28.74 -14.66
C LEU A 165 -21.79 28.76 -15.02
N LEU A 166 -22.57 29.62 -14.37
CA LEU A 166 -24.01 29.76 -14.58
C LEU A 166 -24.35 30.34 -15.96
N TYR A 167 -25.61 30.26 -16.32
CA TYR A 167 -26.13 30.78 -17.58
C TYR A 167 -25.89 32.30 -17.72
N ALA A 168 -25.70 32.79 -18.95
CA ALA A 168 -25.14 34.12 -19.25
C ALA A 168 -25.92 35.31 -18.63
N GLU A 169 -27.24 35.23 -18.54
CA GLU A 169 -28.08 36.24 -17.87
C GLU A 169 -27.81 36.32 -16.35
N ASP A 170 -27.41 35.20 -15.74
CA ASP A 170 -27.09 35.10 -14.32
C ASP A 170 -25.61 35.37 -14.01
N SER A 171 -24.77 35.59 -15.04
CA SER A 171 -23.31 35.77 -14.93
C SER A 171 -22.89 37.07 -14.25
N LEU A 172 -23.83 37.94 -13.88
CA LEU A 172 -23.61 39.12 -13.01
C LEU A 172 -23.43 38.70 -11.54
N ILE A 173 -22.54 37.74 -11.29
CA ILE A 173 -22.18 37.33 -9.94
C ILE A 173 -21.15 38.33 -9.42
N SER A 174 -21.48 38.99 -8.30
CA SER A 174 -20.55 39.89 -7.62
C SER A 174 -19.27 39.14 -7.26
N ASN A 175 -18.11 39.79 -7.40
CA ASN A 175 -16.84 39.20 -7.00
C ASN A 175 -16.85 38.80 -5.51
N ALA A 176 -17.60 39.53 -4.67
CA ALA A 176 -17.78 39.19 -3.26
C ALA A 176 -18.47 37.82 -3.05
N VAL A 177 -19.51 37.51 -3.84
CA VAL A 177 -20.18 36.19 -3.79
C VAL A 177 -19.25 35.11 -4.29
N SER A 178 -18.51 35.39 -5.37
CA SER A 178 -17.53 34.48 -5.94
C SER A 178 -16.45 34.11 -4.94
N GLU A 179 -15.98 35.07 -4.13
CA GLU A 179 -14.99 34.85 -3.08
C GLU A 179 -15.56 34.08 -1.89
N LYS A 180 -16.74 34.46 -1.39
CA LYS A 180 -17.43 33.72 -0.31
C LYS A 180 -17.72 32.26 -0.68
N ALA A 181 -18.15 32.02 -1.93
CA ALA A 181 -18.35 30.67 -2.44
C ALA A 181 -17.03 29.88 -2.54
N ALA A 182 -15.93 30.54 -2.91
CA ALA A 182 -14.61 29.93 -2.92
C ALA A 182 -14.13 29.57 -1.50
N GLU A 183 -14.36 30.45 -0.52
CA GLU A 183 -14.05 30.20 0.89
C GLU A 183 -14.86 29.03 1.45
N ALA A 184 -16.17 29.00 1.19
CA ALA A 184 -17.04 27.90 1.59
C ALA A 184 -16.65 26.57 0.95
N PHE A 185 -16.19 26.59 -0.31
CA PHE A 185 -15.64 25.39 -0.95
C PHE A 185 -14.34 24.93 -0.27
N GLU A 186 -13.47 25.84 0.17
CA GLU A 186 -12.18 25.52 0.81
C GLU A 186 -12.29 25.13 2.29
N ASP A 187 -13.43 25.40 2.93
CA ASP A 187 -13.66 25.19 4.35
C ASP A 187 -13.76 23.70 4.75
N PRO A 188 -12.83 23.17 5.55
CA PRO A 188 -12.88 21.78 6.01
C PRO A 188 -14.10 21.45 6.87
N GLY A 189 -14.67 22.44 7.58
CA GLY A 189 -15.84 22.24 8.43
C GLY A 189 -17.14 22.04 7.65
N LEU A 190 -17.22 22.58 6.44
CA LEU A 190 -18.39 22.42 5.55
C LEU A 190 -18.25 21.21 4.63
N VAL A 191 -17.03 20.95 4.18
CA VAL A 191 -16.79 20.03 3.06
C VAL A 191 -16.11 18.72 3.50
N GLY A 192 -15.68 18.65 4.75
CA GLY A 192 -14.97 17.51 5.32
C GLY A 192 -13.49 17.46 4.92
N MET A 193 -12.71 16.72 5.70
CA MET A 193 -11.31 16.43 5.41
C MET A 193 -11.18 15.06 4.73
N PRO A 194 -10.21 14.88 3.80
CA PRO A 194 -9.91 13.56 3.28
C PRO A 194 -9.42 12.67 4.42
N GLN A 195 -9.98 11.47 4.52
CA GLN A 195 -9.60 10.49 5.54
C GLN A 195 -8.95 9.28 4.87
N ILE A 196 -8.04 8.64 5.58
CA ILE A 196 -7.50 7.34 5.18
C ILE A 196 -8.26 6.31 6.01
N ASN A 197 -8.99 5.41 5.36
CA ASN A 197 -9.61 4.28 6.06
C ASN A 197 -8.52 3.33 6.56
N GLY A 198 -8.03 3.57 7.78
CA GLY A 198 -7.06 2.73 8.48
C GLY A 198 -7.50 2.32 9.88
N THR A 199 -8.62 2.84 10.40
CA THR A 199 -8.97 2.69 11.83
C THR A 199 -10.24 1.89 12.12
N THR A 200 -11.01 1.46 11.10
CA THR A 200 -12.25 0.67 11.29
C THR A 200 -12.12 -0.83 11.00
N ALA A 201 -10.93 -1.33 10.64
CA ALA A 201 -10.71 -2.74 10.31
C ALA A 201 -10.17 -3.62 11.47
N LEU A 202 -10.16 -3.13 12.72
CA LEU A 202 -9.81 -3.96 13.89
C LEU A 202 -10.99 -4.83 14.39
N SER A 203 -12.08 -4.95 13.63
CA SER A 203 -13.24 -5.72 14.04
C SER A 203 -13.84 -6.50 12.87
N ASN A 204 -13.60 -7.82 12.90
CA ASN A 204 -14.30 -8.89 12.17
C ASN A 204 -13.88 -9.14 10.71
N THR A 205 -13.09 -10.20 10.49
CA THR A 205 -13.61 -11.44 9.90
C THR A 205 -12.79 -12.66 10.36
N ARG A 206 -13.50 -13.66 10.88
CA ARG A 206 -13.00 -14.99 11.22
C ARG A 206 -12.68 -15.73 9.92
N THR A 207 -11.42 -16.09 9.70
CA THR A 207 -11.00 -16.95 8.59
C THR A 207 -11.58 -18.36 8.73
N GLN A 208 -12.04 -18.93 7.61
CA GLN A 208 -12.37 -20.34 7.49
C GLN A 208 -11.12 -21.20 7.69
N ALA A 209 -11.32 -22.40 8.22
CA ALA A 209 -10.29 -23.33 8.63
C ALA A 209 -9.36 -23.74 7.47
N GLY A 210 -8.05 -23.57 7.64
CA GLY A 210 -7.03 -24.35 6.92
C GLY A 210 -6.06 -23.63 5.98
N GLY A 211 -6.01 -22.29 5.93
CA GLY A 211 -5.09 -21.55 5.04
C GLY A 211 -4.08 -20.67 5.78
N PHE A 212 -2.78 -20.78 5.43
CA PHE A 212 -1.71 -19.88 5.89
C PHE A 212 -1.96 -18.45 5.40
N SER A 213 -2.08 -17.48 6.30
CA SER A 213 -2.23 -16.06 5.96
C SER A 213 -1.40 -15.21 6.92
N MET A 214 -0.38 -14.54 6.41
CA MET A 214 0.47 -13.59 7.14
C MET A 214 -0.24 -12.25 7.41
N GLY A 215 -1.49 -12.30 7.86
CA GLY A 215 -2.40 -11.16 7.81
C GLY A 215 -2.86 -10.87 6.37
N GLN A 216 -3.92 -10.08 6.26
CA GLN A 216 -4.45 -9.63 4.97
C GLN A 216 -3.57 -8.49 4.47
N VAL A 217 -3.36 -8.40 3.14
CA VAL A 217 -2.76 -7.22 2.49
C VAL A 217 -3.36 -5.98 3.14
N VAL A 218 -2.53 -5.07 3.68
CA VAL A 218 -2.99 -3.74 4.08
C VAL A 218 -3.73 -3.21 2.86
N GLN A 219 -5.08 -3.20 2.92
CA GLN A 219 -5.88 -2.61 1.85
C GLN A 219 -5.26 -1.24 1.64
N GLU A 220 -4.82 -0.97 0.42
CA GLU A 220 -4.34 0.36 0.05
C GLU A 220 -5.31 1.34 0.67
N ALA A 221 -4.81 2.16 1.58
CA ALA A 221 -5.58 3.14 2.35
C ALA A 221 -6.59 3.79 1.42
N GLU A 222 -7.83 3.30 1.39
CA GLU A 222 -8.78 3.78 0.41
C GLU A 222 -9.04 5.23 0.80
N PRO A 223 -8.65 6.19 -0.05
CA PRO A 223 -8.80 7.59 0.31
C PRO A 223 -10.30 7.86 0.36
N LEU A 224 -10.82 8.10 1.56
CA LEU A 224 -12.14 8.67 1.71
C LEU A 224 -12.05 10.12 1.25
N PHE A 225 -12.57 10.35 0.06
CA PHE A 225 -12.53 11.66 -0.56
C PHE A 225 -13.42 12.65 0.19
N SER A 226 -12.91 13.86 0.42
CA SER A 226 -13.72 14.97 0.95
C SER A 226 -14.87 15.32 0.01
N GLY A 227 -15.91 15.98 0.52
CA GLY A 227 -17.00 16.52 -0.31
C GLY A 227 -16.52 17.51 -1.39
N ALA A 228 -15.30 18.04 -1.27
CA ALA A 228 -14.72 18.98 -2.23
C ALA A 228 -14.29 18.26 -3.49
N TYR A 229 -13.73 17.07 -3.30
CA TYR A 229 -13.38 16.18 -4.38
C TYR A 229 -14.67 15.73 -5.08
N GLU A 230 -15.66 15.28 -4.31
CA GLU A 230 -16.96 14.89 -4.86
C GLU A 230 -17.60 16.04 -5.64
N GLY A 231 -17.63 17.25 -5.09
CA GLY A 231 -18.15 18.44 -5.76
C GLY A 231 -17.39 18.84 -7.02
N LEU A 232 -16.06 18.67 -7.04
CA LEU A 232 -15.25 18.88 -8.23
C LEU A 232 -15.56 17.84 -9.31
N CYS A 233 -15.71 16.57 -8.94
CA CYS A 233 -16.11 15.49 -9.85
C CYS A 233 -17.52 15.71 -10.41
N LEU A 234 -18.48 16.12 -9.58
CA LEU A 234 -19.84 16.45 -9.99
C LEU A 234 -19.87 17.66 -10.93
N CYS A 235 -19.13 18.72 -10.61
CA CYS A 235 -19.04 19.90 -11.47
C CYS A 235 -18.40 19.57 -12.83
N SER A 236 -17.30 18.80 -12.81
CA SER A 236 -16.58 18.40 -14.03
C SER A 236 -17.39 17.46 -14.91
N SER A 237 -18.05 16.45 -14.31
CA SER A 237 -18.92 15.52 -15.04
C SER A 237 -20.10 16.24 -15.68
N ARG A 238 -20.71 17.21 -14.99
CA ARG A 238 -21.79 18.07 -15.53
C ARG A 238 -21.36 18.91 -16.72
N LEU A 239 -20.13 19.43 -16.72
CA LEU A 239 -19.58 20.18 -17.85
C LEU A 239 -19.25 19.27 -19.03
N LEU A 240 -18.67 18.09 -18.76
CA LEU A 240 -18.17 17.19 -19.80
C LEU A 240 -19.23 16.23 -20.35
N TYR A 241 -20.40 16.12 -19.71
CA TYR A 241 -21.52 15.27 -20.13
C TYR A 241 -21.88 15.37 -21.63
N PRO A 242 -21.97 16.56 -22.26
CA PRO A 242 -22.23 16.70 -23.70
C PRO A 242 -21.22 16.01 -24.64
N ILE A 243 -19.99 15.81 -24.16
CA ILE A 243 -18.89 15.24 -24.93
C ILE A 243 -18.74 13.75 -24.59
N TRP A 244 -18.90 13.41 -23.31
CA TRP A 244 -18.61 12.05 -22.82
C TRP A 244 -19.74 11.06 -23.08
N GLU A 245 -21.00 11.48 -22.90
CA GLU A 245 -22.16 10.58 -22.96
C GLU A 245 -22.93 10.68 -24.28
N LEU A 246 -22.77 11.77 -25.03
CA LEU A 246 -23.48 12.00 -26.30
C LEU A 246 -22.54 11.89 -27.50
N PRO A 247 -22.98 11.30 -28.62
CA PRO A 247 -22.17 11.22 -29.83
C PRO A 247 -21.89 12.63 -30.38
N ILE A 248 -20.62 12.90 -30.65
CA ILE A 248 -20.15 14.18 -31.19
C ILE A 248 -20.52 14.31 -32.67
N MET A 249 -20.38 13.21 -33.42
CA MET A 249 -20.69 13.14 -34.84
C MET A 249 -22.08 12.52 -35.05
N SER A 250 -22.87 13.15 -35.91
CA SER A 250 -24.20 12.67 -36.30
C SER A 250 -24.28 12.55 -37.82
N ILE A 251 -24.88 11.47 -38.30
CA ILE A 251 -25.09 11.25 -39.74
C ILE A 251 -26.37 11.98 -40.14
N ARG A 252 -26.25 13.02 -40.97
CA ARG A 252 -27.37 13.81 -41.47
C ARG A 252 -27.67 13.40 -42.91
N GLY A 253 -28.77 12.67 -43.12
CA GLY A 253 -29.26 12.34 -44.45
C GLY A 253 -29.82 13.56 -45.18
N PRO A 254 -29.73 13.63 -46.53
CA PRO A 254 -30.48 14.61 -47.31
C PRO A 254 -31.97 14.34 -47.13
N SER A 255 -32.72 15.42 -46.90
CA SER A 255 -34.14 15.42 -46.56
C SER A 255 -34.95 14.44 -47.44
N GLY A 256 -35.47 13.34 -46.85
CA GLY A 256 -36.57 12.57 -47.43
C GLY A 256 -36.48 11.04 -47.43
N ASN A 257 -35.32 10.40 -47.22
CA ASN A 257 -35.24 8.92 -47.32
C ASN A 257 -34.64 8.26 -46.08
N ASN A 258 -35.38 7.29 -45.52
CA ASN A 258 -35.03 6.46 -44.36
C ASN A 258 -33.88 5.46 -44.61
N LYS A 259 -33.01 5.71 -45.58
CA LYS A 259 -31.83 4.88 -45.82
C LYS A 259 -30.64 5.52 -45.10
N ARG A 260 -30.17 4.87 -44.04
CA ARG A 260 -29.04 5.28 -43.18
C ARG A 260 -27.68 5.33 -43.91
N GLU A 261 -27.65 5.01 -45.20
CA GLU A 261 -26.41 4.68 -45.92
C GLU A 261 -25.80 5.88 -46.67
N ASP A 262 -26.58 6.93 -47.00
CA ASP A 262 -26.09 8.13 -47.70
C ASP A 262 -26.30 9.41 -46.87
N GLY A 263 -25.52 9.60 -45.80
CA GLY A 263 -25.63 10.79 -44.94
C GLY A 263 -24.29 11.51 -44.73
N VAL A 264 -24.33 12.83 -44.75
CA VAL A 264 -23.16 13.67 -44.44
C VAL A 264 -22.90 13.60 -42.94
N ILE A 265 -21.67 13.29 -42.56
CA ILE A 265 -21.23 13.32 -41.16
C ILE A 265 -21.12 14.80 -40.75
N VAL A 266 -21.96 15.23 -39.80
CA VAL A 266 -21.98 16.60 -39.28
C VAL A 266 -21.76 16.56 -37.77
N CYS A 267 -20.92 17.47 -37.28
CA CYS A 267 -20.75 17.68 -35.84
C CYS A 267 -22.07 18.19 -35.23
N ARG A 268 -22.53 17.53 -34.17
CA ARG A 268 -23.72 17.91 -33.41
C ARG A 268 -23.55 19.27 -32.71
N LEU A 269 -22.32 19.55 -32.29
CA LEU A 269 -21.96 20.76 -31.55
C LEU A 269 -21.81 21.94 -32.51
N SER A 270 -22.59 23.00 -32.29
CA SER A 270 -22.40 24.27 -33.00
C SER A 270 -21.09 24.94 -32.55
N ALA A 271 -20.53 25.80 -33.42
CA ALA A 271 -19.32 26.56 -33.07
C ALA A 271 -19.53 27.44 -31.82
N GLY A 272 -20.74 27.96 -31.62
CA GLY A 272 -21.09 28.69 -30.41
C GLY A 272 -21.12 27.77 -29.17
N ALA A 273 -21.73 26.58 -29.30
CA ALA A 273 -21.84 25.62 -28.20
C ALA A 273 -20.47 25.19 -27.69
N MET A 274 -19.53 24.94 -28.62
CA MET A 274 -18.14 24.61 -28.28
C MET A 274 -17.43 25.76 -27.55
N LYS A 275 -17.59 27.01 -28.02
CA LYS A 275 -17.00 28.19 -27.35
C LYS A 275 -17.53 28.39 -25.92
N ILE A 276 -18.82 28.17 -25.70
CA ILE A 276 -19.40 28.27 -24.34
C ILE A 276 -18.82 27.19 -23.44
N LEU A 277 -18.71 25.96 -23.93
CA LEU A 277 -18.18 24.85 -23.16
C LEU A 277 -16.69 25.06 -22.84
N GLU A 278 -15.90 25.47 -23.82
CA GLU A 278 -14.49 25.86 -23.67
C GLU A 278 -14.34 26.97 -22.63
N SER A 279 -15.14 28.04 -22.73
CA SER A 279 -15.12 29.15 -21.79
C SER A 279 -15.40 28.70 -20.35
N LYS A 280 -16.38 27.80 -20.15
CA LYS A 280 -16.70 27.24 -18.83
C LYS A 280 -15.57 26.39 -18.26
N ILE A 281 -14.97 25.52 -19.08
CA ILE A 281 -13.84 24.68 -18.66
C ILE A 281 -12.64 25.56 -18.32
N HIS A 282 -12.34 26.57 -19.13
CA HIS A 282 -11.24 27.49 -18.88
C HIS A 282 -11.47 28.35 -17.63
N SER A 283 -12.71 28.76 -17.37
CA SER A 283 -13.07 29.48 -16.14
C SER A 283 -12.87 28.60 -14.89
N LEU A 284 -13.26 27.32 -14.96
CA LEU A 284 -13.01 26.37 -13.87
C LEU A 284 -11.50 26.12 -13.69
N GLU A 285 -10.76 25.96 -14.77
CA GLU A 285 -9.31 25.76 -14.74
C GLU A 285 -8.58 26.95 -14.10
N THR A 286 -8.89 28.17 -14.54
CA THR A 286 -8.29 29.40 -14.01
C THR A 286 -8.59 29.57 -12.53
N PHE A 287 -9.82 29.27 -12.09
CA PHE A 287 -10.18 29.22 -10.68
C PHE A 287 -9.32 28.23 -9.90
N LEU A 288 -9.25 26.96 -10.34
CA LEU A 288 -8.46 25.92 -9.67
C LEU A 288 -6.96 26.25 -9.61
N ARG A 289 -6.40 26.83 -10.69
CA ARG A 289 -5.00 27.28 -10.71
C ARG A 289 -4.76 28.39 -9.68
N SER A 290 -5.67 29.35 -9.55
CA SER A 290 -5.54 30.45 -8.58
C SER A 290 -5.57 29.98 -7.13
N ARG A 291 -6.24 28.86 -6.85
CA ARG A 291 -6.48 28.33 -5.50
C ARG A 291 -5.65 27.08 -5.16
N ARG A 292 -4.90 26.52 -6.10
CA ARG A 292 -4.07 25.30 -5.95
C ARG A 292 -3.17 25.29 -4.71
N ASN A 293 -2.62 26.45 -4.35
CA ASN A 293 -1.67 26.57 -3.24
C ASN A 293 -2.32 26.83 -1.88
N LYS A 294 -3.59 27.26 -1.83
CA LYS A 294 -4.29 27.58 -0.56
C LYS A 294 -4.66 26.33 0.23
N ARG A 295 -5.11 25.27 -0.44
CA ARG A 295 -5.37 23.96 0.18
C ARG A 295 -4.11 23.20 0.58
N ARG A 296 -3.02 23.33 -0.19
CA ARG A 296 -1.75 22.62 0.09
C ARG A 296 -1.10 23.04 1.42
N GLY A 297 -1.29 24.29 1.85
CA GLY A 297 -0.79 24.79 3.14
C GLY A 297 -1.55 24.24 4.35
N LEU A 298 -2.83 23.88 4.22
CA LEU A 298 -3.62 23.28 5.31
C LEU A 298 -3.45 21.76 5.42
N TYR A 299 -3.27 21.04 4.32
CA TYR A 299 -3.11 19.57 4.37
C TYR A 299 -1.71 19.10 4.77
N GLY A 300 -0.71 20.00 4.76
CA GLY A 300 0.59 19.75 5.40
C GLY A 300 0.48 19.51 6.91
N TYR A 301 -0.67 19.82 7.52
CA TYR A 301 -0.96 19.61 8.93
C TYR A 301 -1.54 18.22 9.25
N VAL A 302 -2.10 17.51 8.27
CA VAL A 302 -2.87 16.25 8.51
C VAL A 302 -2.11 14.99 8.07
N ALA A 303 -1.05 15.13 7.29
CA ALA A 303 -0.15 14.03 6.91
C ALA A 303 1.15 14.03 7.73
N GLY A 304 1.03 13.86 9.06
CA GLY A 304 2.11 13.38 9.93
C GLY A 304 3.00 14.44 10.62
N LEU A 305 2.83 14.55 11.95
CA LEU A 305 3.73 15.03 13.01
C LEU A 305 4.74 16.15 12.72
N GLY A 306 4.61 17.29 13.43
CA GLY A 306 5.74 18.15 13.76
C GLY A 306 5.42 19.64 13.85
N ASP A 307 5.23 20.12 15.07
CA ASP A 307 5.04 21.51 15.46
C ASP A 307 6.26 22.37 15.08
N SER A 308 6.09 23.44 14.29
CA SER A 308 6.99 24.61 14.27
C SER A 308 6.48 25.72 13.36
N GLY A 309 6.13 26.85 13.97
CA GLY A 309 6.51 28.16 13.43
C GLY A 309 5.47 28.84 12.57
N SER A 310 4.67 29.67 13.22
CA SER A 310 4.18 30.93 12.68
C SER A 310 5.15 31.58 11.70
N ILE A 311 4.75 31.78 10.44
CA ILE A 311 5.31 32.88 9.65
C ILE A 311 4.16 33.72 9.10
N LEU A 312 4.00 34.81 9.84
CA LEU A 312 3.41 36.10 9.51
C LEU A 312 3.13 36.35 8.02
N TYR A 313 1.91 36.85 7.80
CA TYR A 313 1.65 37.93 6.87
C TYR A 313 2.74 39.02 6.95
N LYS A 314 3.47 39.24 5.86
CA LYS A 314 3.98 40.57 5.54
C LYS A 314 4.12 40.80 4.04
N THR A 315 3.47 41.86 3.62
CA THR A 315 3.38 42.47 2.29
C THR A 315 4.62 43.34 1.99
N GLY A 316 5.25 43.11 0.82
CA GLY A 316 6.06 44.05 -0.01
C GLY A 316 7.51 44.39 0.41
N PRO A 317 8.35 45.00 -0.48
CA PRO A 317 8.27 45.21 -1.94
C PRO A 317 9.55 44.78 -2.74
N ILE A 318 9.48 45.01 -4.06
CA ILE A 318 10.40 44.74 -5.19
C ILE A 318 11.85 45.30 -5.04
N ILE A 319 12.87 44.56 -5.50
CA ILE A 319 14.17 44.91 -6.17
C ILE A 319 14.70 43.56 -6.71
N GLY A 320 15.02 43.25 -7.98
CA GLY A 320 15.90 43.87 -8.98
C GLY A 320 16.92 42.78 -9.46
N PRO A 321 17.22 42.58 -10.78
CA PRO A 321 17.84 41.36 -11.33
C PRO A 321 19.36 41.46 -11.63
N GLY A 322 20.05 40.30 -11.65
CA GLY A 322 21.43 40.13 -12.19
C GLY A 322 22.12 38.90 -11.56
N GLY A 323 22.93 38.06 -12.23
CA GLY A 323 23.47 38.09 -13.58
C GLY A 323 24.05 36.72 -13.97
N HIS A 324 24.38 36.60 -15.25
CA HIS A 324 24.98 35.43 -15.90
C HIS A 324 26.38 35.09 -15.36
N SER A 325 26.73 33.80 -15.32
CA SER A 325 28.07 33.36 -15.72
C SER A 325 28.04 31.94 -16.30
N ASN A 326 28.43 31.86 -17.56
CA ASN A 326 28.75 30.63 -18.30
C ASN A 326 30.11 30.12 -17.83
N GLY A 327 30.15 28.91 -17.26
CA GLY A 327 31.39 28.16 -16.98
C GLY A 327 31.32 26.79 -17.65
N ARG A 328 31.85 26.70 -18.87
CA ARG A 328 31.93 25.49 -19.68
C ARG A 328 33.07 24.61 -19.10
N SER A 329 32.72 23.59 -18.32
CA SER A 329 33.68 22.60 -17.78
C SER A 329 33.77 21.36 -18.70
N PRO A 330 34.98 20.83 -18.98
CA PRO A 330 35.21 19.77 -19.97
C PRO A 330 35.04 18.37 -19.36
N TYR A 331 33.81 17.95 -19.08
CA TYR A 331 33.47 16.56 -18.73
C TYR A 331 32.11 16.13 -19.30
N ASN A 332 31.77 16.58 -20.50
CA ASN A 332 30.46 16.35 -21.13
C ASN A 332 30.46 15.33 -22.28
N SER A 333 31.49 14.51 -22.44
CA SER A 333 31.54 13.49 -23.48
C SER A 333 30.91 12.13 -23.10
N GLN A 334 30.53 11.91 -21.84
CA GLN A 334 29.93 10.64 -21.36
C GLN A 334 28.42 10.73 -21.01
N ILE A 335 27.74 11.84 -21.36
CA ILE A 335 26.34 12.11 -20.96
C ILE A 335 25.37 12.09 -22.15
N ARG A 336 25.67 11.33 -23.21
CA ARG A 336 24.76 11.20 -24.37
C ARG A 336 23.70 10.11 -24.23
N ASP A 337 23.95 9.08 -23.42
CA ASP A 337 23.08 7.88 -23.40
C ASP A 337 22.30 7.66 -22.08
N MET A 338 22.09 8.73 -21.29
CA MET A 338 21.38 8.63 -20.00
C MET A 338 20.02 9.34 -19.99
N ASN A 339 19.03 8.65 -19.44
CA ASN A 339 17.64 9.11 -19.25
C ASN A 339 17.57 10.52 -18.60
N PRO A 340 16.62 11.37 -19.04
CA PRO A 340 16.52 12.77 -18.58
C PRO A 340 16.30 12.91 -17.07
N VAL A 341 15.77 11.89 -16.40
CA VAL A 341 15.50 11.89 -14.95
C VAL A 341 16.78 11.61 -14.13
N ASP A 342 17.71 10.80 -14.64
CA ASP A 342 19.02 10.56 -13.99
C ASP A 342 19.85 11.86 -13.94
N LYS A 343 19.73 12.69 -14.98
CA LYS A 343 20.32 14.04 -15.04
C LYS A 343 19.79 14.95 -13.92
N SER A 344 18.52 14.82 -13.54
CA SER A 344 17.91 15.62 -12.48
C SER A 344 18.40 15.21 -11.09
N ALA A 345 18.53 13.92 -10.79
CA ALA A 345 19.06 13.43 -9.52
C ALA A 345 20.51 13.93 -9.30
N ARG A 346 21.36 13.81 -10.32
CA ARG A 346 22.74 14.33 -10.27
C ARG A 346 22.82 15.85 -10.18
N TYR A 347 21.84 16.56 -10.72
CA TYR A 347 21.72 18.02 -10.57
C TYR A 347 21.43 18.41 -9.11
N TYR A 348 20.49 17.73 -8.45
CA TYR A 348 20.18 17.99 -7.03
C TYR A 348 21.36 17.67 -6.10
N VAL A 349 22.09 16.57 -6.37
CA VAL A 349 23.33 16.26 -5.65
C VAL A 349 24.37 17.38 -5.83
N ARG A 350 24.56 17.88 -7.05
CA ARG A 350 25.52 18.97 -7.33
C ARG A 350 25.12 20.30 -6.70
N LYS A 351 23.82 20.53 -6.48
CA LYS A 351 23.27 21.72 -5.83
C LYS A 351 23.35 21.65 -4.29
N GLY A 352 23.67 20.48 -3.72
CA GLY A 352 23.69 20.25 -2.26
C GLY A 352 22.32 19.98 -1.66
N GLU A 353 21.28 19.78 -2.47
CA GLU A 353 19.92 19.48 -2.01
C GLU A 353 19.74 17.96 -1.82
N HIS A 354 20.37 17.40 -0.79
CA HIS A 354 20.45 15.96 -0.54
C HIS A 354 19.09 15.27 -0.36
N ILE A 355 18.11 15.92 0.30
CA ILE A 355 16.75 15.38 0.49
C ILE A 355 16.00 15.30 -0.85
N ALA A 356 16.14 16.32 -1.71
CA ALA A 356 15.50 16.32 -3.03
C ALA A 356 16.14 15.27 -3.95
N ALA A 357 17.46 15.08 -3.87
CA ALA A 357 18.17 14.02 -4.56
C ALA A 357 17.69 12.62 -4.13
N ALA A 358 17.58 12.37 -2.81
CA ALA A 358 17.11 11.10 -2.27
C ALA A 358 15.67 10.77 -2.74
N ARG A 359 14.76 11.75 -2.75
CA ARG A 359 13.39 11.58 -3.26
C ARG A 359 13.36 11.26 -4.75
N MET A 360 14.18 11.93 -5.56
CA MET A 360 14.25 11.65 -7.01
C MET A 360 14.81 10.26 -7.29
N LEU A 361 15.82 9.81 -6.53
CA LEU A 361 16.37 8.46 -6.64
C LEU A 361 15.37 7.38 -6.22
N LEU A 362 14.56 7.64 -5.19
CA LEU A 362 13.46 6.76 -4.81
C LEU A 362 12.42 6.62 -5.94
N ILE A 363 12.01 7.73 -6.55
CA ILE A 363 11.08 7.73 -7.70
C ILE A 363 11.66 6.94 -8.88
N LEU A 364 12.98 7.05 -9.12
CA LEU A 364 13.67 6.28 -10.16
C LEU A 364 13.66 4.78 -9.87
N ALA A 365 13.85 4.37 -8.61
CA ALA A 365 13.80 2.96 -8.21
C ALA A 365 12.39 2.37 -8.30
N GLU A 366 11.36 3.15 -7.94
CA GLU A 366 9.95 2.73 -7.91
C GLU A 366 9.22 2.85 -9.24
N ARG A 367 9.88 3.33 -10.30
CA ARG A 367 9.27 3.47 -11.62
C ARG A 367 8.66 2.14 -12.08
N GLN A 368 7.35 2.17 -12.34
CA GLN A 368 6.62 1.04 -12.91
C GLN A 368 6.88 0.97 -14.41
N CYS A 369 7.21 -0.23 -14.90
CA CYS A 369 7.51 -0.48 -16.30
C CYS A 369 6.61 -1.61 -16.82
N SER A 370 5.98 -1.37 -17.98
CA SER A 370 5.15 -2.36 -18.68
C SER A 370 5.96 -3.22 -19.65
N ASN A 371 7.12 -2.73 -20.11
CA ASN A 371 7.98 -3.39 -21.10
C ASN A 371 9.38 -3.66 -20.52
N SER A 372 9.95 -4.84 -20.82
CA SER A 372 11.28 -5.25 -20.35
C SER A 372 12.43 -4.39 -20.89
N GLU A 373 12.25 -3.75 -22.05
CA GLU A 373 13.30 -2.92 -22.68
C GLU A 373 13.46 -1.54 -22.03
N GLU A 374 12.41 -1.04 -21.36
CA GLU A 374 12.42 0.25 -20.65
C GLU A 374 12.65 0.10 -19.14
N ALA A 375 12.55 -1.14 -18.61
CA ALA A 375 12.69 -1.42 -17.20
C ALA A 375 14.16 -1.36 -16.75
N PRO A 376 14.52 -0.54 -15.73
CA PRO A 376 15.84 -0.64 -15.13
C PRO A 376 15.96 -2.00 -14.43
N ALA A 377 17.07 -2.69 -14.70
CA ALA A 377 17.44 -3.94 -14.02
C ALA A 377 17.41 -3.76 -12.49
N LEU A 378 17.11 -4.84 -11.76
CA LEU A 378 17.05 -4.80 -10.29
C LEU A 378 18.34 -4.27 -9.67
N ASP A 379 19.50 -4.59 -10.24
CA ASP A 379 20.80 -4.07 -9.79
C ASP A 379 20.88 -2.54 -9.89
N LYS A 380 20.37 -1.96 -10.98
CA LYS A 380 20.31 -0.49 -11.14
C LYS A 380 19.32 0.13 -10.16
N ARG A 381 18.18 -0.51 -9.89
CA ARG A 381 17.24 -0.06 -8.85
C ARG A 381 17.87 -0.12 -7.46
N TYR A 382 18.70 -1.13 -7.21
CA TYR A 382 19.46 -1.28 -5.97
C TYR A 382 20.49 -0.17 -5.82
N GLU A 383 21.22 0.16 -6.89
CA GLU A 383 22.13 1.32 -6.91
C GLU A 383 21.38 2.62 -6.61
N TYR A 384 20.23 2.86 -7.24
CA TYR A 384 19.43 4.06 -6.98
C TYR A 384 18.96 4.16 -5.52
N LEU A 385 18.46 3.07 -4.92
CA LEU A 385 18.07 3.08 -3.51
C LEU A 385 19.25 3.21 -2.56
N ARG A 386 20.37 2.54 -2.83
CA ARG A 386 21.61 2.68 -2.04
C ARG A 386 22.10 4.12 -2.05
N ASP A 387 22.11 4.75 -3.22
CA ASP A 387 22.51 6.14 -3.36
C ASP A 387 21.50 7.07 -2.67
N ALA A 388 20.19 6.76 -2.70
CA ALA A 388 19.18 7.50 -1.95
C ALA A 388 19.44 7.46 -0.43
N VAL A 389 19.77 6.28 0.12
CA VAL A 389 20.17 6.13 1.54
C VAL A 389 21.41 6.96 1.84
N LEU A 390 22.42 6.93 0.97
CA LEU A 390 23.64 7.73 1.14
C LEU A 390 23.34 9.24 1.19
N GLN A 391 22.47 9.72 0.28
CA GLN A 391 22.06 11.12 0.26
C GLN A 391 21.23 11.49 1.49
N ALA A 392 20.30 10.62 1.93
CA ALA A 392 19.52 10.84 3.14
C ALA A 392 20.39 10.91 4.40
N LYS A 393 21.39 10.02 4.54
CA LYS A 393 22.39 10.07 5.62
C LYS A 393 23.24 11.34 5.56
N SER A 394 23.64 11.75 4.37
CA SER A 394 24.41 12.99 4.16
C SER A 394 23.63 14.23 4.55
N ALA A 395 22.30 14.24 4.33
CA ALA A 395 21.42 15.29 4.82
C ALA A 395 21.32 15.31 6.35
N GLY A 396 21.30 14.14 7.00
CA GLY A 396 21.35 14.01 8.46
C GLY A 396 22.62 14.58 9.08
N ILE A 397 23.79 14.27 8.51
CA ILE A 397 25.09 14.78 8.98
C ILE A 397 25.16 16.31 8.84
N ALA A 398 24.63 16.88 7.75
CA ALA A 398 24.57 18.33 7.55
C ALA A 398 23.63 19.02 8.55
N ALA A 399 22.59 18.32 9.02
CA ALA A 399 21.57 18.85 9.93
C ALA A 399 21.98 18.76 11.42
N ASP A 400 22.77 17.75 11.78
CA ASP A 400 23.40 17.62 13.12
C ASP A 400 24.38 18.77 13.42
N LEU A 401 25.02 19.33 12.38
CA LEU A 401 25.82 20.55 12.50
C LEU A 401 24.96 21.81 12.73
N SER A 402 23.66 21.74 12.45
CA SER A 402 22.70 22.84 12.53
C SER A 402 21.55 22.59 13.52
N LYS A 403 21.79 21.95 14.67
CA LYS A 403 20.83 21.85 15.81
C LYS A 403 19.36 21.46 15.46
N ASN A 404 19.11 20.84 14.31
CA ASN A 404 17.79 20.43 13.85
C ASN A 404 17.93 18.99 13.34
N PRO A 405 17.46 17.98 14.06
CA PRO A 405 17.57 16.60 13.61
C PRO A 405 16.73 16.39 12.35
N VAL A 406 17.35 15.96 11.25
CA VAL A 406 16.61 15.42 10.10
C VAL A 406 16.07 14.04 10.49
N ASP A 407 14.82 13.78 10.13
CA ASP A 407 14.02 12.63 10.54
C ASP A 407 14.70 11.28 10.27
N SER A 408 15.19 10.62 11.34
CA SER A 408 15.64 9.21 11.36
C SER A 408 14.69 8.30 10.57
N SER A 409 13.39 8.58 10.65
CA SER A 409 12.32 7.82 9.99
C SER A 409 12.44 7.73 8.46
N THR A 410 13.03 8.74 7.80
CA THR A 410 13.22 8.71 6.33
C THR A 410 14.37 7.80 5.91
N VAL A 411 15.42 7.73 6.73
CA VAL A 411 16.55 6.80 6.53
C VAL A 411 16.08 5.38 6.80
N ASP A 412 15.36 5.15 7.90
CA ASP A 412 14.82 3.85 8.28
C ASP A 412 13.89 3.27 7.18
N LEU A 413 13.04 4.11 6.58
CA LEU A 413 12.18 3.70 5.46
C LEU A 413 12.97 3.27 4.21
N LEU A 414 14.01 4.04 3.86
CA LEU A 414 14.84 3.74 2.69
C LEU A 414 15.69 2.49 2.91
N GLU A 415 16.22 2.31 4.12
CA GLU A 415 16.93 1.08 4.51
C GLU A 415 16.02 -0.13 4.47
N GLY A 416 14.78 -0.01 4.98
CA GLY A 416 13.79 -1.08 4.89
C GLY A 416 13.47 -1.46 3.45
N LYS A 417 13.26 -0.46 2.56
CA LYS A 417 13.04 -0.72 1.12
C LYS A 417 14.25 -1.37 0.45
N LEU A 418 15.46 -1.02 0.85
CA LEU A 418 16.70 -1.61 0.34
C LEU A 418 16.80 -3.10 0.73
N VAL A 419 16.41 -3.47 1.95
CA VAL A 419 16.36 -4.87 2.39
C VAL A 419 15.31 -5.66 1.61
N VAL A 420 14.11 -5.11 1.41
CA VAL A 420 13.06 -5.76 0.60
C VAL A 420 13.52 -6.00 -0.85
N LEU A 421 14.24 -5.05 -1.44
CA LEU A 421 14.83 -5.24 -2.78
C LEU A 421 15.91 -6.32 -2.80
N ARG A 422 16.69 -6.47 -1.74
CA ARG A 422 17.65 -7.59 -1.63
C ARG A 422 16.93 -8.94 -1.62
N PHE A 423 15.84 -9.07 -0.88
CA PHE A 423 15.02 -10.29 -0.93
C PHE A 423 14.48 -10.55 -2.34
N GLN A 424 14.03 -9.51 -3.04
CA GLN A 424 13.57 -9.64 -4.42
C GLN A 424 14.68 -10.14 -5.37
N ILE A 425 15.91 -9.65 -5.23
CA ILE A 425 17.08 -10.11 -6.00
C ILE A 425 17.40 -11.57 -5.65
N GLN A 426 17.47 -11.91 -4.36
CA GLN A 426 17.77 -13.26 -3.88
C GLN A 426 16.74 -14.29 -4.35
N ILE A 427 15.44 -13.98 -4.27
CA ILE A 427 14.38 -14.87 -4.78
C ILE A 427 14.52 -15.06 -6.29
N LYS A 428 14.80 -13.99 -7.03
CA LYS A 428 15.01 -14.09 -8.48
C LYS A 428 16.19 -15.02 -8.82
N GLU A 429 17.32 -14.86 -8.14
CA GLU A 429 18.51 -15.70 -8.34
C GLU A 429 18.23 -17.17 -7.99
N GLU A 430 17.53 -17.45 -6.89
CA GLU A 430 17.16 -18.83 -6.52
C GLU A 430 16.19 -19.46 -7.53
N LEU A 431 15.24 -18.70 -8.08
CA LEU A 431 14.37 -19.19 -9.16
C LEU A 431 15.16 -19.48 -10.43
N GLU A 432 16.11 -18.63 -10.81
CA GLU A 432 16.99 -18.85 -11.96
C GLU A 432 17.88 -20.10 -11.75
N LEU A 433 18.41 -20.30 -10.53
CA LEU A 433 19.15 -21.51 -10.16
C LEU A 433 18.26 -22.76 -10.20
N MET A 434 17.01 -22.66 -9.76
CA MET A 434 16.05 -23.77 -9.83
C MET A 434 15.77 -24.16 -11.29
N VAL A 435 15.55 -23.17 -12.17
CA VAL A 435 15.42 -23.38 -13.62
C VAL A 435 16.65 -24.07 -14.18
N ALA A 436 17.86 -23.59 -13.85
CA ALA A 436 19.10 -24.19 -14.32
C ALA A 436 19.27 -25.65 -13.85
N ARG A 437 18.89 -25.98 -12.62
CA ARG A 437 18.94 -27.36 -12.10
C ARG A 437 17.96 -28.28 -12.84
N LEU A 438 16.75 -27.79 -13.13
CA LEU A 438 15.71 -28.54 -13.84
C LEU A 438 16.02 -28.69 -15.34
N GLU A 439 16.59 -27.67 -15.99
CA GLU A 439 16.99 -27.70 -17.40
C GLU A 439 18.24 -28.59 -17.63
N ASN A 440 19.11 -28.76 -16.62
CA ASN A 440 20.32 -29.58 -16.69
C ASN A 440 20.09 -31.09 -16.46
N ILE A 441 18.86 -31.54 -16.19
CA ILE A 441 18.56 -32.98 -16.13
C ILE A 441 18.63 -33.50 -17.57
N PRO A 442 19.68 -34.25 -17.97
CA PRO A 442 19.77 -34.75 -19.33
C PRO A 442 18.61 -35.72 -19.54
N SER A 443 18.04 -35.70 -20.73
CA SER A 443 17.27 -36.83 -21.25
C SER A 443 18.22 -38.02 -21.43
N SER A 444 18.72 -38.61 -20.34
CA SER A 444 19.50 -39.84 -20.40
C SER A 444 18.53 -40.98 -20.70
N SER A 445 18.39 -41.24 -21.99
CA SER A 445 18.15 -42.57 -22.52
C SER A 445 18.93 -43.61 -21.73
N GLU A 446 18.25 -44.72 -21.40
CA GLU A 446 18.77 -45.96 -20.79
C GLU A 446 18.82 -46.01 -19.24
N LEU A 447 17.65 -46.24 -18.62
CA LEU A 447 17.54 -47.10 -17.44
C LEU A 447 16.30 -48.02 -17.60
N PRO A 448 16.36 -49.30 -17.17
CA PRO A 448 15.40 -50.31 -17.59
C PRO A 448 14.05 -50.17 -16.85
N ASN A 449 12.97 -50.09 -17.64
CA ASN A 449 11.57 -50.41 -17.31
C ASN A 449 11.16 -50.36 -15.82
N VAL A 450 10.74 -49.19 -15.36
CA VAL A 450 9.77 -49.05 -14.25
C VAL A 450 8.52 -48.35 -14.82
N PRO A 451 7.28 -48.79 -14.56
CA PRO A 451 6.12 -48.42 -15.39
C PRO A 451 5.58 -46.99 -15.20
N PHE A 452 6.16 -46.14 -14.35
CA PHE A 452 5.58 -44.83 -14.01
C PHE A 452 6.58 -43.66 -13.80
N PRO A 453 7.40 -43.21 -14.78
CA PRO A 453 8.23 -42.01 -14.62
C PRO A 453 7.67 -40.74 -15.29
N ARG A 454 6.58 -40.83 -16.08
CA ARG A 454 6.14 -39.72 -16.95
C ARG A 454 5.53 -38.53 -16.20
N ASP A 455 4.85 -38.76 -15.07
CA ASP A 455 4.15 -37.70 -14.34
C ASP A 455 5.13 -36.75 -13.62
N ASN A 456 6.24 -37.28 -13.08
CA ASN A 456 7.27 -36.47 -12.41
C ASN A 456 8.03 -35.57 -13.40
N ILE A 457 8.25 -36.02 -14.63
CA ILE A 457 8.97 -35.23 -15.65
C ILE A 457 8.11 -34.05 -16.13
N LEU A 458 6.79 -34.28 -16.32
CA LEU A 458 5.86 -33.22 -16.71
C LEU A 458 5.70 -32.18 -15.60
N ALA A 459 5.55 -32.62 -14.34
CA ALA A 459 5.50 -31.72 -13.18
C ALA A 459 6.78 -30.88 -13.01
N ASN A 460 7.95 -31.46 -13.28
CA ASN A 460 9.24 -30.75 -13.26
C ASN A 460 9.36 -29.71 -14.38
N ALA A 461 8.82 -29.99 -15.58
CA ALA A 461 8.83 -29.05 -16.69
C ALA A 461 7.85 -27.87 -16.46
N GLU A 462 6.69 -28.13 -15.88
CA GLU A 462 5.70 -27.10 -15.53
C GLU A 462 6.21 -26.18 -14.41
N THR A 463 6.84 -26.75 -13.38
CA THR A 463 7.46 -25.97 -12.29
C THR A 463 8.65 -25.14 -12.78
N ALA A 464 9.50 -25.68 -13.67
CA ALA A 464 10.58 -24.92 -14.30
C ALA A 464 10.06 -23.75 -15.14
N LYS A 465 8.99 -23.96 -15.91
CA LYS A 465 8.35 -22.90 -16.68
C LYS A 465 7.76 -21.83 -15.77
N ALA A 466 7.03 -22.23 -14.72
CA ALA A 466 6.46 -21.32 -13.74
C ALA A 466 7.54 -20.49 -13.03
N ALA A 467 8.67 -21.12 -12.64
CA ALA A 467 9.81 -20.43 -12.04
C ALA A 467 10.42 -19.40 -12.99
N LYS A 468 10.58 -19.76 -14.28
CA LYS A 468 11.12 -18.87 -15.32
C LYS A 468 10.22 -17.66 -15.57
N ASP A 469 8.91 -17.86 -15.61
CA ASP A 469 7.94 -16.78 -15.81
C ASP A 469 7.88 -15.86 -14.59
N LYS A 470 7.95 -16.42 -13.37
CA LYS A 470 8.01 -15.65 -12.12
C LYS A 470 9.32 -14.88 -11.94
N ALA A 471 10.47 -15.44 -12.33
CA ALA A 471 11.75 -14.73 -12.33
C ALA A 471 11.74 -13.50 -13.26
N LYS A 472 11.09 -13.63 -14.43
CA LYS A 472 10.86 -12.48 -15.33
C LYS A 472 9.93 -11.44 -14.71
N GLU A 473 8.85 -11.87 -14.05
CA GLU A 473 7.93 -10.95 -13.35
C GLU A 473 8.66 -10.13 -12.27
N LEU A 474 9.54 -10.77 -11.49
CA LEU A 474 10.36 -10.12 -10.46
C LEU A 474 11.34 -9.11 -11.05
N SER A 475 11.80 -9.27 -12.30
CA SER A 475 12.74 -8.34 -12.92
C SER A 475 12.11 -7.00 -13.32
N LEU A 476 10.78 -6.94 -13.45
CA LEU A 476 10.09 -5.79 -14.03
C LEU A 476 9.81 -4.68 -13.02
N ASN A 477 9.21 -5.01 -11.87
CA ASN A 477 8.69 -4.04 -10.91
C ASN A 477 9.02 -4.43 -9.47
N LEU A 478 9.24 -3.43 -8.60
CA LEU A 478 9.42 -3.66 -7.17
C LEU A 478 8.15 -4.28 -6.57
N LYS A 479 8.31 -5.31 -5.75
CA LYS A 479 7.22 -6.01 -5.06
C LYS A 479 7.26 -5.68 -3.56
N SER A 480 6.11 -5.77 -2.90
CA SER A 480 6.07 -5.63 -1.44
C SER A 480 6.59 -6.91 -0.77
N ILE A 481 7.03 -6.81 0.49
CA ILE A 481 7.50 -7.96 1.27
C ILE A 481 6.43 -9.07 1.37
N THR A 482 5.16 -8.69 1.53
CA THR A 482 4.03 -9.63 1.60
C THR A 482 3.79 -10.35 0.28
N GLN A 483 3.94 -9.65 -0.86
CA GLN A 483 3.86 -10.26 -2.19
C GLN A 483 5.02 -11.23 -2.41
N LEU A 484 6.24 -10.82 -2.09
CA LEU A 484 7.43 -11.67 -2.20
C LEU A 484 7.27 -12.97 -1.40
N TYR A 485 6.65 -12.91 -0.21
CA TYR A 485 6.46 -14.08 0.64
C TYR A 485 5.39 -15.03 0.08
N ASN A 486 4.18 -14.52 -0.16
CA ASN A 486 3.03 -15.35 -0.52
C ASN A 486 3.05 -15.83 -1.97
N ASP A 487 3.50 -14.99 -2.91
CA ASP A 487 3.39 -15.28 -4.34
C ASP A 487 4.66 -15.88 -4.94
N TYR A 488 5.80 -15.85 -4.21
CA TYR A 488 7.09 -16.31 -4.70
C TYR A 488 7.84 -17.20 -3.70
N ALA A 489 8.06 -16.79 -2.45
CA ALA A 489 8.90 -17.56 -1.55
C ALA A 489 8.24 -18.89 -1.11
N VAL A 490 6.97 -18.84 -0.69
CA VAL A 490 6.22 -20.04 -0.26
C VAL A 490 5.90 -21.01 -1.41
N PRO A 491 5.40 -20.56 -2.59
CA PRO A 491 5.05 -21.49 -3.68
C PRO A 491 6.22 -22.26 -4.28
N PHE A 492 7.45 -21.75 -4.12
CA PHE A 492 8.68 -22.37 -4.63
C PHE A 492 9.55 -22.98 -3.51
N ASP A 493 8.99 -23.16 -2.31
CA ASP A 493 9.65 -23.80 -1.15
C ASP A 493 11.00 -23.14 -0.78
N LEU A 494 11.10 -21.82 -0.90
CA LEU A 494 12.30 -21.03 -0.59
C LEU A 494 12.37 -20.70 0.92
N TRP A 495 12.39 -21.73 1.76
CA TRP A 495 12.20 -21.57 3.21
C TRP A 495 13.31 -20.78 3.92
N GLU A 496 14.56 -20.81 3.42
CA GLU A 496 15.64 -19.97 3.96
C GLU A 496 15.30 -18.47 3.82
N VAL A 497 14.84 -18.06 2.64
CA VAL A 497 14.43 -16.67 2.37
C VAL A 497 13.18 -16.31 3.15
N CYS A 498 12.22 -17.23 3.27
CA CYS A 498 11.04 -17.04 4.11
C CYS A 498 11.42 -16.67 5.55
N LEU A 499 12.36 -17.38 6.17
CA LEU A 499 12.81 -17.10 7.55
C LEU A 499 13.50 -15.74 7.68
N GLU A 500 14.35 -15.37 6.72
CA GLU A 500 14.99 -14.06 6.70
C GLU A 500 13.96 -12.92 6.58
N MET A 501 12.93 -13.11 5.74
CA MET A 501 11.83 -12.14 5.58
C MET A 501 10.97 -12.02 6.84
N LEU A 502 10.66 -13.15 7.50
CA LEU A 502 9.92 -13.17 8.77
C LEU A 502 10.67 -12.43 9.88
N SER A 503 11.99 -12.66 9.96
CA SER A 503 12.85 -11.97 10.91
C SER A 503 12.92 -10.47 10.63
N PHE A 504 13.07 -10.05 9.37
CA PHE A 504 13.08 -8.63 9.01
C PHE A 504 11.75 -7.93 9.34
N ALA A 505 10.62 -8.63 9.23
CA ALA A 505 9.30 -8.09 9.55
C ALA A 505 8.97 -8.10 11.06
N ASN A 506 9.92 -8.47 11.94
CA ASN A 506 9.78 -8.53 13.40
C ASN A 506 8.52 -9.28 13.87
N TYR A 507 8.21 -10.42 13.24
CA TYR A 507 7.12 -11.32 13.64
C TYR A 507 7.42 -11.91 15.04
N SER A 508 6.87 -11.27 16.08
CA SER A 508 7.26 -11.49 17.48
C SER A 508 6.10 -11.87 18.41
N GLY A 509 4.90 -12.17 17.88
CA GLY A 509 3.76 -12.66 18.67
C GLY A 509 3.71 -14.19 18.86
N ASP A 510 2.90 -14.66 19.81
CA ASP A 510 2.69 -16.10 20.08
C ASP A 510 2.10 -16.87 18.88
N ALA A 511 1.23 -16.21 18.09
CA ALA A 511 0.69 -16.78 16.86
C ALA A 511 1.75 -16.83 15.75
N ASP A 512 2.60 -15.80 15.69
CA ASP A 512 3.69 -15.66 14.73
C ASP A 512 4.80 -16.68 14.99
N SER A 513 5.05 -17.01 16.27
CA SER A 513 5.94 -18.08 16.68
C SER A 513 5.51 -19.43 16.08
N LYS A 514 4.21 -19.71 15.91
CA LYS A 514 3.77 -20.96 15.25
C LYS A 514 4.15 -21.01 13.77
N ILE A 515 4.06 -19.88 13.08
CA ILE A 515 4.43 -19.78 11.65
C ILE A 515 5.94 -20.01 11.51
N VAL A 516 6.75 -19.32 12.32
CA VAL A 516 8.21 -19.48 12.32
C VAL A 516 8.62 -20.93 12.59
N ARG A 517 7.99 -21.60 13.57
CA ARG A 517 8.25 -23.01 13.88
C ARG A 517 7.90 -23.95 12.71
N GLU A 518 6.77 -23.73 12.06
CA GLU A 518 6.33 -24.53 10.91
C GLU A 518 7.30 -24.36 9.72
N VAL A 519 7.74 -23.13 9.44
CA VAL A 519 8.70 -22.86 8.36
C VAL A 519 10.04 -23.53 8.65
N TRP A 520 10.53 -23.47 9.89
CA TRP A 520 11.73 -24.21 10.31
C TRP A 520 11.57 -25.72 10.14
N ALA A 521 10.43 -26.30 10.52
CA ALA A 521 10.17 -27.74 10.36
C ALA A 521 10.25 -28.15 8.88
N ARG A 522 9.61 -27.38 7.98
CA ARG A 522 9.65 -27.64 6.52
C ARG A 522 11.04 -27.49 5.93
N LEU A 523 11.80 -26.47 6.36
CA LEU A 523 13.18 -26.27 5.94
C LEU A 523 14.05 -27.48 6.34
N LEU A 524 13.90 -27.95 7.58
CA LEU A 524 14.62 -29.11 8.08
C LEU A 524 14.24 -30.39 7.33
N ASP A 525 12.95 -30.64 7.11
CA ASP A 525 12.49 -31.81 6.34
C ASP A 525 13.01 -31.78 4.89
N GLN A 526 13.04 -30.60 4.26
CA GLN A 526 13.61 -30.42 2.93
C GLN A 526 15.13 -30.66 2.91
N ALA A 527 15.86 -30.20 3.93
CA ALA A 527 17.31 -30.42 4.03
C ALA A 527 17.63 -31.90 4.32
N LEU A 528 16.87 -32.52 5.22
CA LEU A 528 16.99 -33.94 5.57
C LEU A 528 16.73 -34.83 4.36
N THR A 529 15.77 -34.49 3.49
CA THR A 529 15.48 -35.26 2.26
C THR A 529 16.53 -35.07 1.17
N LYS A 530 17.16 -33.88 1.08
CA LYS A 530 18.19 -33.59 0.06
C LYS A 530 19.58 -34.16 0.40
N GLY A 531 20.00 -34.08 1.66
CA GLY A 531 21.41 -34.28 2.00
C GLY A 531 21.68 -34.83 3.40
N GLY A 532 20.69 -35.45 4.04
CA GLY A 532 20.90 -36.08 5.34
C GLY A 532 20.91 -35.11 6.52
N VAL A 533 21.32 -35.60 7.68
CA VAL A 533 21.48 -34.79 8.90
C VAL A 533 22.63 -33.80 8.75
N ALA A 534 23.68 -34.15 8.01
CA ALA A 534 24.80 -33.24 7.73
C ALA A 534 24.37 -31.96 6.99
N GLU A 535 23.55 -32.08 5.94
CA GLU A 535 23.03 -30.89 5.23
C GLU A 535 22.07 -30.08 6.10
N ALA A 536 21.19 -30.74 6.86
CA ALA A 536 20.31 -30.05 7.80
C ALA A 536 21.10 -29.25 8.84
N CYS A 537 22.19 -29.80 9.38
CA CYS A 537 23.10 -29.11 10.29
C CYS A 537 23.80 -27.91 9.63
N SER A 538 24.21 -28.04 8.36
CA SER A 538 24.78 -26.95 7.56
C SER A 538 23.79 -25.80 7.36
N VAL A 539 22.53 -26.11 7.02
CA VAL A 539 21.45 -25.15 6.83
C VAL A 539 21.13 -24.41 8.13
N VAL A 540 21.00 -25.12 9.25
CA VAL A 540 20.77 -24.50 10.57
C VAL A 540 21.87 -23.51 10.92
N LYS A 541 23.14 -23.88 10.72
CA LYS A 541 24.26 -22.97 10.95
C LYS A 541 24.21 -21.74 10.03
N ARG A 542 23.91 -21.95 8.74
CA ARG A 542 23.87 -20.89 7.72
C ARG A 542 22.77 -19.87 8.01
N VAL A 543 21.53 -20.32 8.15
CA VAL A 543 20.36 -19.46 8.41
C VAL A 543 20.43 -18.88 9.82
N GLY A 544 20.75 -19.72 10.81
CA GLY A 544 20.83 -19.29 12.21
C GLY A 544 21.87 -18.20 12.45
N SER A 545 23.01 -18.21 11.74
CA SER A 545 24.03 -17.16 11.86
C SER A 545 23.58 -15.78 11.36
N LYS A 546 22.60 -15.73 10.44
CA LYS A 546 22.01 -14.49 9.92
C LYS A 546 20.92 -13.92 10.82
N LEU A 547 20.31 -14.77 11.64
CA LEU A 547 19.29 -14.39 12.62
C LEU A 547 19.99 -13.99 13.93
N ASP A 548 19.52 -12.94 14.59
CA ASP A 548 20.14 -12.52 15.85
C ASP A 548 19.67 -13.42 17.02
N PRO A 549 20.60 -14.09 17.75
CA PRO A 549 20.23 -14.97 18.85
C PRO A 549 19.57 -14.23 20.03
N ALA A 550 19.76 -12.91 20.12
CA ALA A 550 19.25 -12.07 21.20
C ALA A 550 17.74 -11.80 21.08
N ASP A 551 17.16 -11.92 19.88
CA ASP A 551 15.79 -11.48 19.62
C ASP A 551 14.74 -12.54 20.00
N GLY A 552 15.15 -13.77 20.35
CA GLY A 552 14.35 -14.83 21.00
C GLY A 552 13.14 -15.39 20.23
N ALA A 553 12.52 -14.60 19.34
CA ALA A 553 11.31 -14.91 18.61
C ALA A 553 11.58 -15.65 17.28
N CYS A 554 12.74 -15.42 16.66
CA CYS A 554 13.04 -15.93 15.31
C CYS A 554 13.75 -17.30 15.30
N LEU A 555 14.33 -17.73 16.43
CA LEU A 555 15.10 -18.97 16.56
C LEU A 555 14.47 -19.90 17.60
N PRO A 556 13.50 -20.76 17.21
CA PRO A 556 12.92 -21.78 18.09
C PRO A 556 13.91 -22.93 18.30
N LEU A 557 14.96 -22.67 19.09
CA LEU A 557 16.07 -23.60 19.32
C LEU A 557 15.60 -24.94 19.91
N ASP A 558 14.55 -24.94 20.71
CA ASP A 558 13.91 -26.13 21.28
C ASP A 558 13.37 -27.08 20.22
N ILE A 559 12.66 -26.54 19.23
CA ILE A 559 12.08 -27.33 18.14
C ILE A 559 13.16 -27.78 17.17
N ILE A 560 14.09 -26.89 16.79
CA ILE A 560 15.18 -27.22 15.89
C ILE A 560 16.05 -28.34 16.50
N CYS A 561 16.41 -28.21 17.78
CA CYS A 561 17.17 -29.22 18.51
C CYS A 561 16.43 -30.56 18.55
N LEU A 562 15.15 -30.56 18.98
CA LEU A 562 14.37 -31.80 19.08
C LEU A 562 14.19 -32.49 17.72
N HIS A 563 13.92 -31.72 16.66
CA HIS A 563 13.69 -32.25 15.31
C HIS A 563 14.96 -32.88 14.73
N LEU A 564 16.10 -32.20 14.84
CA LEU A 564 17.38 -32.72 14.38
C LEU A 564 17.84 -33.94 15.18
N GLU A 565 17.74 -33.91 16.51
CA GLU A 565 18.17 -35.01 17.35
C GLU A 565 17.31 -36.26 17.15
N LYS A 566 16.00 -36.09 16.96
CA LYS A 566 15.11 -37.19 16.61
C LYS A 566 15.45 -37.77 15.24
N ALA A 567 15.59 -36.93 14.21
CA ALA A 567 15.97 -37.37 12.87
C ALA A 567 17.32 -38.11 12.86
N ALA A 568 18.26 -37.64 13.67
CA ALA A 568 19.57 -38.26 13.81
C ALA A 568 19.51 -39.63 14.51
N VAL A 569 18.66 -39.82 15.53
CA VAL A 569 18.43 -41.14 16.14
C VAL A 569 17.73 -42.09 15.16
N ASP A 570 16.72 -41.61 14.43
CA ASP A 570 15.95 -42.43 13.50
C ASP A 570 16.83 -42.92 12.32
N ARG A 571 17.71 -42.06 11.78
CA ARG A 571 18.67 -42.45 10.72
C ARG A 571 19.83 -43.30 11.20
N LEU A 572 20.33 -43.07 12.41
CA LEU A 572 21.36 -43.91 13.00
C LEU A 572 20.84 -45.32 13.30
N SER A 573 19.59 -45.43 13.77
CA SER A 573 18.97 -46.72 14.10
C SER A 573 18.53 -47.53 12.88
N SER A 574 18.15 -46.86 11.79
CA SER A 574 17.90 -47.50 10.49
C SER A 574 19.17 -47.83 9.71
N GLY A 575 20.31 -47.23 10.08
CA GLY A 575 21.60 -47.44 9.40
C GLY A 575 21.74 -46.69 8.07
N GLU A 576 20.86 -45.72 7.81
CA GLU A 576 20.86 -44.92 6.58
C GLU A 576 22.04 -43.93 6.52
N GLU A 577 22.47 -43.40 7.67
CA GLU A 577 23.47 -42.34 7.76
C GLU A 577 24.34 -42.49 9.03
N LEU A 578 25.67 -42.30 8.88
CA LEU A 578 26.59 -42.23 10.01
C LEU A 578 26.61 -40.81 10.55
N VAL A 579 25.81 -40.55 11.60
CA VAL A 579 25.73 -39.22 12.23
C VAL A 579 26.60 -39.19 13.49
N GLY A 580 27.54 -38.23 13.56
CA GLY A 580 28.35 -37.98 14.74
C GLY A 580 27.53 -37.52 15.93
N ASP A 581 28.03 -37.80 17.14
CA ASP A 581 27.39 -37.39 18.40
C ASP A 581 27.49 -35.87 18.64
N ASP A 582 28.32 -35.18 17.87
CA ASP A 582 28.72 -33.78 18.00
C ASP A 582 28.21 -32.88 16.86
N ASP A 583 27.64 -33.47 15.80
CA ASP A 583 27.20 -32.73 14.60
C ASP A 583 26.08 -31.72 14.89
N VAL A 584 25.03 -32.17 15.59
CA VAL A 584 23.87 -31.33 15.94
C VAL A 584 24.26 -30.25 16.96
N ALA A 585 25.04 -30.63 17.98
CA ALA A 585 25.58 -29.71 18.97
C ALA A 585 26.39 -28.57 18.33
N ARG A 586 27.30 -28.91 17.41
CA ARG A 586 28.14 -27.94 16.69
C ARG A 586 27.33 -27.06 15.76
N ALA A 587 26.30 -27.60 15.10
CA ALA A 587 25.39 -26.83 14.26
C ALA A 587 24.62 -25.78 15.06
N LEU A 588 24.07 -26.15 16.22
CA LEU A 588 23.36 -25.23 17.11
C LEU A 588 24.28 -24.17 17.72
N LEU A 589 25.50 -24.54 18.13
CA LEU A 589 26.51 -23.57 18.55
C LEU A 589 26.88 -22.60 17.43
N GLY A 590 27.02 -23.10 16.20
CA GLY A 590 27.28 -22.28 15.02
C GLY A 590 26.13 -21.31 14.72
N ALA A 591 24.88 -21.75 14.86
CA ALA A 591 23.69 -20.91 14.72
C ALA A 591 23.65 -19.80 15.78
N CYS A 592 24.02 -20.10 17.03
CA CYS A 592 24.09 -19.12 18.13
C CYS A 592 25.39 -18.30 18.17
N LYS A 593 26.14 -18.19 17.06
CA LYS A 593 27.40 -17.44 16.96
C LYS A 593 28.43 -17.84 18.03
N GLY A 594 28.42 -19.11 18.46
CA GLY A 594 29.33 -19.65 19.47
C GLY A 594 28.92 -19.42 20.93
N LEU A 595 27.72 -18.91 21.21
CA LEU A 595 27.22 -18.74 22.58
C LEU A 595 26.69 -20.07 23.15
N PRO A 596 27.33 -20.66 24.19
CA PRO A 596 26.89 -21.94 24.74
C PRO A 596 25.66 -21.83 25.64
N GLY A 597 25.40 -20.66 26.23
CA GLY A 597 24.31 -20.44 27.19
C GLY A 597 22.91 -20.75 26.66
N PRO A 598 22.47 -20.13 25.55
CA PRO A 598 21.14 -20.39 24.96
C PRO A 598 20.95 -21.86 24.58
N VAL A 599 21.97 -22.48 23.98
CA VAL A 599 21.93 -23.88 23.56
C VAL A 599 21.80 -24.80 24.77
N LEU A 600 22.61 -24.60 25.83
CA LEU A 600 22.54 -25.41 27.05
C LEU A 600 21.19 -25.27 27.77
N SER A 601 20.58 -24.08 27.80
CA SER A 601 19.24 -23.90 28.40
C SER A 601 18.16 -24.72 27.70
N VAL A 602 18.29 -24.92 26.39
CA VAL A 602 17.37 -25.73 25.59
C VAL A 602 17.55 -27.21 25.89
N TYR A 603 18.79 -27.70 25.88
CA TYR A 603 19.08 -29.09 26.28
C TYR A 603 18.60 -29.38 27.71
N ASP A 604 18.74 -28.42 28.62
CA ASP A 604 18.23 -28.51 29.98
C ASP A 604 16.72 -28.63 30.06
N HIS A 605 16.02 -27.80 29.28
CA HIS A 605 14.58 -27.83 29.23
C HIS A 605 14.06 -29.16 28.66
N LEU A 606 14.69 -29.63 27.57
CA LEU A 606 14.36 -30.90 26.93
C LEU A 606 14.63 -32.10 27.86
N LEU A 607 15.79 -32.14 28.53
CA LEU A 607 16.15 -33.21 29.46
C LEU A 607 15.26 -33.23 30.72
N SER A 608 14.82 -32.06 31.19
CA SER A 608 13.95 -31.93 32.38
C SER A 608 12.49 -32.28 32.09
N ASN A 609 12.02 -32.07 30.86
CA ASN A 609 10.65 -32.34 30.44
C ASN A 609 10.46 -33.80 29.99
N GLY A 610 10.24 -34.69 30.94
CA GLY A 610 10.03 -36.13 30.68
C GLY A 610 8.83 -36.50 29.79
N ALA A 611 7.90 -35.57 29.54
CA ALA A 611 6.74 -35.79 28.66
C ALA A 611 7.05 -35.66 27.16
N ILE A 612 8.11 -34.92 26.79
CA ILE A 612 8.46 -34.61 25.39
C ILE A 612 9.37 -35.69 24.79
N ILE A 613 10.12 -36.42 25.63
CA ILE A 613 11.10 -37.42 25.21
C ILE A 613 10.77 -38.79 25.85
N PRO A 614 10.02 -39.65 25.15
CA PRO A 614 9.71 -41.00 25.62
C PRO A 614 10.89 -41.96 25.52
N SER A 615 11.80 -41.75 24.55
CA SER A 615 12.85 -42.71 24.22
C SER A 615 14.14 -42.48 25.03
N LEU A 616 14.60 -43.54 25.72
CA LEU A 616 15.86 -43.53 26.48
C LEU A 616 17.08 -43.29 25.55
N ASN A 617 17.02 -43.75 24.30
CA ASN A 617 18.08 -43.53 23.30
C ASN A 617 18.22 -42.06 22.90
N LEU A 618 17.11 -41.31 22.81
CA LEU A 618 17.15 -39.88 22.54
C LEU A 618 17.73 -39.12 23.73
N LYS A 619 17.38 -39.49 24.97
CA LYS A 619 18.01 -38.91 26.18
C LYS A 619 19.52 -39.16 26.22
N LEU A 620 19.96 -40.36 25.86
CA LEU A 620 21.39 -40.67 25.80
C LEU A 620 22.11 -39.83 24.74
N ARG A 621 21.50 -39.65 23.55
CA ARG A 621 22.06 -38.80 22.49
C ARG A 621 22.17 -37.34 22.92
N LEU A 622 21.11 -36.77 23.49
CA LEU A 622 21.14 -35.39 24.02
C LEU A 622 22.26 -35.19 25.04
N LEU A 623 22.52 -36.17 25.90
CA LEU A 623 23.63 -36.11 26.86
C LEU A 623 25.02 -36.15 26.18
N ARG A 624 25.16 -36.83 25.03
CA ARG A 624 26.37 -36.79 24.21
C ARG A 624 26.57 -35.44 23.52
N SER A 625 25.50 -34.87 22.97
CA SER A 625 25.50 -33.52 22.39
C SER A 625 25.86 -32.46 23.43
N VAL A 626 25.30 -32.56 24.65
CA VAL A 626 25.68 -31.69 25.78
C VAL A 626 27.15 -31.85 26.16
N LEU A 627 27.66 -33.08 26.21
CA LEU A 627 29.08 -33.33 26.47
C LEU A 627 29.98 -32.67 25.42
N ALA A 628 29.60 -32.72 24.13
CA ALA A 628 30.32 -32.04 23.05
C ALA A 628 30.34 -30.51 23.25
N ILE A 629 29.21 -29.91 23.62
CA ILE A 629 29.10 -28.47 23.90
C ILE A 629 30.01 -28.07 25.08
N LEU A 630 29.97 -28.83 26.18
CA LEU A 630 30.80 -28.53 27.35
C LEU A 630 32.30 -28.73 27.07
N ARG A 631 32.67 -29.67 26.19
CA ARG A 631 34.05 -29.85 25.72
C ARG A 631 34.52 -28.66 24.89
N GLU A 632 33.73 -28.21 23.92
CA GLU A 632 34.06 -27.02 23.12
C GLU A 632 34.15 -25.75 23.99
N TRP A 633 33.22 -25.57 24.92
CA TRP A 633 33.26 -24.44 25.86
C TRP A 633 34.47 -24.52 26.79
N GLY A 634 34.78 -25.70 27.33
CA GLY A 634 35.96 -25.94 28.15
C GLY A 634 37.27 -25.64 27.42
N ILE A 635 37.41 -26.08 26.15
CA ILE A 635 38.57 -25.78 25.30
C ILE A 635 38.73 -24.29 25.08
N SER A 636 37.64 -23.56 24.79
CA SER A 636 37.67 -22.10 24.63
C SER A 636 38.16 -21.39 25.91
N VAL A 637 37.66 -21.79 27.07
CA VAL A 637 38.05 -21.23 28.38
C VAL A 637 39.50 -21.56 28.77
N ILE A 638 40.05 -22.69 28.30
CA ILE A 638 41.46 -23.05 28.47
C ILE A 638 42.35 -22.27 27.47
N ALA A 639 41.94 -22.16 26.20
CA ALA A 639 42.67 -21.46 25.14
C ALA A 639 42.81 -19.94 25.42
N HIS A 640 41.74 -19.30 25.91
CA HIS A 640 41.78 -17.91 26.37
C HIS A 640 42.76 -17.66 27.52
N ARG A 641 43.17 -18.71 28.26
CA ARG A 641 44.16 -18.63 29.35
C ARG A 641 45.60 -18.79 28.86
N LEU A 642 45.82 -19.62 27.83
CA LEU A 642 47.17 -19.94 27.33
C LEU A 642 47.76 -18.88 26.37
N GLY A 643 46.99 -17.86 25.98
CA GLY A 643 47.47 -16.79 25.10
C GLY A 643 47.78 -17.22 23.66
N THR A 644 47.48 -18.47 23.29
CA THR A 644 47.72 -19.04 21.96
C THR A 644 46.49 -18.87 21.05
N THR A 645 46.17 -17.64 20.66
CA THR A 645 45.31 -17.41 19.49
C THR A 645 46.15 -17.53 18.22
N SER A 646 46.48 -18.76 17.80
CA SER A 646 46.99 -19.01 16.45
C SER A 646 45.90 -18.64 15.43
N ALA A 647 46.29 -17.86 14.43
CA ALA A 647 45.45 -17.22 13.42
C ALA A 647 44.31 -18.10 12.88
N GLY A 648 43.06 -17.62 13.02
CA GLY A 648 41.88 -18.23 12.41
C GLY A 648 40.53 -17.87 13.06
N ALA A 649 40.51 -17.42 14.32
CA ALA A 649 39.28 -17.06 15.03
C ALA A 649 39.24 -15.56 15.36
N SER A 650 39.08 -14.71 14.34
CA SER A 650 38.71 -13.32 14.52
C SER A 650 37.20 -13.22 14.71
N PHE A 651 36.73 -13.24 15.96
CA PHE A 651 35.44 -12.66 16.32
C PHE A 651 35.64 -11.75 17.53
N PHE A 652 35.79 -10.47 17.22
CA PHE A 652 35.91 -9.39 18.17
C PHE A 652 34.54 -9.07 18.76
N LEU A 653 34.46 -9.15 20.10
CA LEU A 653 33.53 -8.38 20.90
C LEU A 653 33.81 -6.89 20.62
N ASP A 654 32.83 -6.20 20.04
CA ASP A 654 32.82 -4.74 20.01
C ASP A 654 32.52 -4.22 21.42
N GLY A 655 33.39 -3.35 21.93
CA GLY A 655 33.31 -2.81 23.29
C GLY A 655 34.62 -2.94 24.07
N THR A 656 35.36 -1.84 24.12
CA THR A 656 36.56 -1.62 24.95
C THR A 656 36.38 -2.10 26.40
N PHE A 657 37.00 -3.22 26.77
CA PHE A 657 37.12 -3.64 28.17
C PHE A 657 38.57 -4.01 28.54
N SER A 658 38.97 -3.51 29.70
CA SER A 658 40.30 -3.60 30.31
C SER A 658 40.74 -5.04 30.58
N LEU A 659 42.03 -5.31 30.29
CA LEU A 659 42.75 -6.60 30.40
C LEU A 659 42.67 -7.30 31.77
N ASN A 660 42.21 -6.62 32.82
CA ASN A 660 42.19 -7.14 34.19
C ASN A 660 40.87 -7.84 34.60
N GLN A 661 39.81 -7.82 33.78
CA GLN A 661 38.51 -8.46 34.11
C GLN A 661 38.28 -9.86 33.52
N THR A 662 39.17 -10.33 32.64
CA THR A 662 39.02 -11.63 31.95
C THR A 662 39.30 -12.83 32.86
N GLY A 663 40.11 -12.66 33.91
CA GLY A 663 40.48 -13.74 34.85
C GLY A 663 39.30 -14.23 35.72
N THR A 664 38.47 -13.31 36.23
CA THR A 664 37.33 -13.62 37.09
C THR A 664 36.14 -14.18 36.31
N ALA A 665 35.87 -13.65 35.11
CA ALA A 665 34.83 -14.17 34.22
C ALA A 665 35.13 -15.60 33.75
N ASN A 666 36.40 -15.90 33.44
CA ASN A 666 36.82 -17.25 33.05
C ASN A 666 36.74 -18.24 34.21
N GLN A 667 37.04 -17.83 35.44
CA GLN A 667 36.87 -18.72 36.61
C GLN A 667 35.39 -19.03 36.86
N GLY A 668 34.51 -18.03 36.79
CA GLY A 668 33.07 -18.23 36.92
C GLY A 668 32.46 -19.11 35.81
N ALA A 669 33.02 -19.08 34.59
CA ALA A 669 32.62 -19.99 33.52
C ALA A 669 33.06 -21.44 33.79
N ARG A 670 34.28 -21.66 34.33
CA ARG A 670 34.78 -23.00 34.70
C ARG A 670 33.93 -23.65 35.78
N ASP A 671 33.63 -22.92 36.85
CA ASP A 671 32.85 -23.45 37.99
C ASP A 671 31.44 -23.85 37.52
N LYS A 672 30.86 -23.08 36.57
CA LYS A 672 29.59 -23.43 35.91
C LYS A 672 29.70 -24.70 35.07
N ILE A 673 30.76 -24.87 34.27
CA ILE A 673 30.98 -26.09 33.47
C ILE A 673 31.09 -27.32 34.38
N ILE A 674 31.86 -27.22 35.47
CA ILE A 674 32.04 -28.32 36.44
C ILE A 674 30.72 -28.66 37.13
N SER A 675 29.94 -27.65 37.55
CA SER A 675 28.62 -27.86 38.14
C SER A 675 27.65 -28.56 37.18
N LEU A 676 27.61 -28.13 35.91
CA LEU A 676 26.79 -28.74 34.87
C LEU A 676 27.22 -30.18 34.57
N ALA A 677 28.52 -30.43 34.40
CA ALA A 677 29.07 -31.77 34.16
C ALA A 677 28.67 -32.74 35.28
N ASN A 678 28.76 -32.30 36.54
CA ASN A 678 28.32 -33.08 37.70
C ASN A 678 26.83 -33.39 37.66
N ARG A 679 25.98 -32.41 37.31
CA ARG A 679 24.54 -32.63 37.16
C ARG A 679 24.24 -33.66 36.06
N TYR A 680 24.80 -33.51 34.87
CA TYR A 680 24.55 -34.45 33.78
C TYR A 680 25.12 -35.86 34.06
N MET A 681 26.23 -35.98 34.81
CA MET A 681 26.71 -37.28 35.28
C MET A 681 25.68 -38.02 36.14
N THR A 682 24.93 -37.31 36.97
CA THR A 682 23.84 -37.92 37.74
C THR A 682 22.68 -38.34 36.85
N GLU A 683 22.36 -37.58 35.81
CA GLU A 683 21.32 -37.94 34.82
C GLU A 683 21.71 -39.16 33.97
N VAL A 684 22.98 -39.29 33.56
CA VAL A 684 23.47 -40.49 32.86
C VAL A 684 23.26 -41.75 33.72
N ARG A 685 23.51 -41.67 35.03
CA ARG A 685 23.32 -42.80 35.96
C ARG A 685 21.85 -43.17 36.17
N ARG A 686 20.92 -42.25 35.93
CA ARG A 686 19.47 -42.47 36.05
C ARG A 686 18.87 -43.18 34.83
N LEU A 687 19.61 -43.30 33.73
CA LEU A 687 19.14 -43.98 32.52
C LEU A 687 19.22 -45.51 32.66
N ASN A 688 18.08 -46.18 32.49
CA ASN A 688 17.99 -47.65 32.48
C ASN A 688 18.41 -48.24 31.11
N LEU A 689 19.66 -48.01 30.70
CA LEU A 689 20.26 -48.51 29.46
C LEU A 689 21.45 -49.45 29.74
N PRO A 690 21.88 -50.29 28.78
CA PRO A 690 23.03 -51.18 28.95
C PRO A 690 24.29 -50.40 29.34
N GLN A 691 25.03 -50.88 30.35
CA GLN A 691 26.21 -50.20 30.92
C GLN A 691 27.26 -49.84 29.85
N ASN A 692 27.46 -50.69 28.84
CA ASN A 692 28.42 -50.45 27.76
C ASN A 692 28.13 -49.15 26.97
N GLN A 693 26.89 -48.68 26.92
CA GLN A 693 26.51 -47.48 26.16
C GLN A 693 26.55 -46.20 27.01
N THR A 694 26.28 -46.31 28.31
CA THR A 694 26.24 -45.17 29.25
C THR A 694 27.61 -44.87 29.87
N GLU A 695 28.49 -45.88 30.01
CA GLU A 695 29.80 -45.73 30.63
C GLU A 695 30.72 -44.78 29.84
N ASN A 696 30.69 -44.83 28.50
CA ASN A 696 31.50 -43.94 27.66
C ASN A 696 31.14 -42.46 27.85
N VAL A 697 29.84 -42.16 27.98
CA VAL A 697 29.35 -40.79 28.18
C VAL A 697 29.68 -40.31 29.59
N TYR A 698 29.48 -41.17 30.59
CA TYR A 698 29.83 -40.88 31.98
C TYR A 698 31.34 -40.63 32.15
N ARG A 699 32.19 -41.46 31.54
CA ARG A 699 33.65 -41.27 31.50
C ARG A 699 34.03 -39.96 30.82
N GLY A 700 33.35 -39.61 29.73
CA GLY A 700 33.61 -38.37 29.00
C GLY A 700 33.35 -37.10 29.82
N PHE A 701 32.31 -37.08 30.66
CA PHE A 701 32.07 -35.97 31.60
C PHE A 701 33.11 -35.92 32.73
N ARG A 702 33.51 -37.08 33.27
CA ARG A 702 34.57 -37.17 34.29
C ARG A 702 35.91 -36.66 33.76
N GLU A 703 36.30 -37.06 32.55
CA GLU A 703 37.53 -36.58 31.91
C GLU A 703 37.52 -35.06 31.68
N LEU A 704 36.36 -34.48 31.38
CA LEU A 704 36.22 -33.04 31.22
C LEU A 704 36.40 -32.30 32.56
N GLU A 705 35.79 -32.81 33.63
CA GLU A 705 35.97 -32.30 34.98
C GLU A 705 37.43 -32.40 35.43
N GLU A 706 38.05 -33.57 35.26
CA GLU A 706 39.46 -33.80 35.58
C GLU A 706 40.38 -32.86 34.80
N LYS A 707 40.17 -32.65 33.50
CA LYS A 707 40.98 -31.70 32.68
C LYS A 707 40.84 -30.25 33.12
N LEU A 708 39.65 -29.83 33.57
CA LEU A 708 39.41 -28.47 34.05
C LEU A 708 39.99 -28.26 35.46
N LEU A 709 40.01 -29.32 36.29
CA LEU A 709 40.64 -29.31 37.62
C LEU A 709 42.16 -29.46 37.56
N SER A 710 42.70 -30.25 36.63
CA SER A 710 44.14 -30.51 36.45
C SER A 710 44.88 -29.38 35.72
N SER A 711 44.17 -28.38 35.19
CA SER A 711 44.74 -27.16 34.64
C SER A 711 45.26 -26.19 35.74
N TYR A 712 45.50 -26.69 36.95
CA TYR A 712 45.97 -25.98 38.13
C TYR A 712 47.26 -26.59 38.69
#